data_AF-A0A9P5Z9Y1-F1
#
_entry.id   AF-A0A9P5Z9Y1-F1
#
_cell.length_a   1.000
_cell.length_b   1.000
_cell.length_c   1.000
_cell.angle_alpha   90.00
_cell.angle_beta   90.00
_cell.angle_gamma   90.00
#
_symmetry.space_group_name_H-M   'P 1'
#
loop_
_entity.id
_entity.type
_entity.pdbx_description
1 polymer ?
#
loop_
_entity_poly.entity_id
_entity_poly.type
_entity_poly.pdbx_seq_one_letter_code
_entity_poly.pdbx_strand_id
1 'polypeptide(L)'
;MHLRFLRVHVALWTILLASSTAFATSDASSIRHRRNWSTFSNRTVLLPEDPVELQKRDGSKYVFMHHIVGNTYPYTYADWLDDMVKISAKGIDAIALNIGSSDWQRTQVSTAYQAAKDSGTGIKLFYSFDLTEMPCDLGDLVARVNLYASHPNQFKVNGKVMISSYSGDCLGQSGWASLKAQTNGYLMPFIWGLEGQFNQWSALDSWYCWGCAWPQGNYPKNTDDDNYYISQLGTKYATTISGWMYTHLSSKNFYLRGDDWLIVSRWEQLMQMRNTLTFVEMVTWNDWGESDYFGPFKGAQPTGTFYAQDYPHTAWFDLSEYYIKAFQTGSYPAITSSKIYFWARPHPAGASASGDSLGKPTGWDWTEDSMWAAVYSTASATVILKCGSSSSSFSVGAGVSKLKIPLAAGKMTVQMIRNGQTIINYTPTDYTYVTNPVQYNYNAWVGSAVATSEGTSTTTSTTTTASSSTTTSSTTSSTSTTTSSTSTTSTTTSTTSSAISTPTSGWSYQGCYTDSETRTLTGLYVSDSAQTVEKCQARCQAGGYLYAGVEYGVECFCSNTILSTASKVAESDCSMTCGGNSGEKCGAGYRLSLYKAASVAPVSWSNYGCVAEGTTGTRRALTGASYDQSNMTPATCQTLCLGYTYAGVEAGHQCFCGNSLTNNGASGAIAASSNCQTNCIGDSSQKCGGSWYLGVFKASTGSASTTSSTTTATTTTSTSTSSTSSTTTTTTSSGATSTPTSWSAYGCVAEGTTGTRRALTGASFTQSNMTPTICQSLCLGYTYAGVEYGQECYCGNSLTNNGATGSVISTSNCQTPCAGDSSKMCGGGWTMNVYTKPAASISGWTSAGCYVDSSSRMLRGTSNLSQAGLTTEMCINICAQGGFTMAGTEDGNQCFCGSQIYKDGGSGVSTASGECSSPCNGNSAQTCGGGWRINLYLKSSSPV
;
A
#
# COMPACT_ATOMS: atom_id res chain seq x y z
N MET A 1 89.24 -17.56 28.08
CA MET A 1 89.78 -16.62 27.09
C MET A 1 89.08 -16.87 25.76
N HIS A 2 88.28 -15.92 25.29
CA HIS A 2 87.97 -15.57 23.88
C HIS A 2 87.50 -16.60 22.80
N LEU A 3 86.33 -16.27 22.20
CA LEU A 3 86.01 -16.06 20.75
C LEU A 3 85.84 -17.22 19.71
N ARG A 4 84.70 -17.12 18.98
CA ARG A 4 84.42 -17.33 17.52
C ARG A 4 83.59 -18.55 17.01
N PHE A 5 82.47 -18.18 16.33
CA PHE A 5 81.88 -18.56 15.02
C PHE A 5 81.15 -19.91 14.69
N LEU A 6 80.04 -19.71 13.95
CA LEU A 6 79.36 -20.51 12.89
C LEU A 6 78.43 -21.70 13.24
N ARG A 7 77.10 -21.56 13.02
CA ARG A 7 76.06 -22.63 12.93
C ARG A 7 74.83 -22.12 12.14
N VAL A 8 74.04 -22.82 11.30
CA VAL A 8 73.68 -24.25 11.04
C VAL A 8 72.24 -24.61 11.49
N HIS A 9 71.47 -25.20 10.55
CA HIS A 9 70.47 -26.31 10.67
C HIS A 9 68.93 -26.15 10.54
N VAL A 10 68.39 -27.30 10.13
CA VAL A 10 67.09 -27.76 9.64
C VAL A 10 66.37 -28.60 10.74
N ALA A 11 65.06 -28.82 10.59
CA ALA A 11 64.29 -30.07 10.88
C ALA A 11 63.37 -30.21 12.13
N LEU A 12 62.13 -30.70 11.84
CA LEU A 12 61.32 -31.80 12.45
C LEU A 12 60.39 -31.62 13.70
N TRP A 13 59.07 -31.86 13.44
CA TRP A 13 58.10 -32.82 14.05
C TRP A 13 57.29 -32.63 15.38
N THR A 14 56.02 -33.09 15.29
CA THR A 14 55.04 -33.70 16.29
C THR A 14 54.26 -32.81 17.29
N ILE A 15 52.92 -32.60 17.16
CA ILE A 15 51.69 -33.36 17.58
C ILE A 15 51.50 -33.54 19.12
N LEU A 16 50.46 -32.93 19.74
CA LEU A 16 49.30 -33.57 20.41
C LEU A 16 48.39 -32.61 21.26
N LEU A 17 47.07 -32.70 21.01
CA LEU A 17 45.86 -32.59 21.86
C LEU A 17 45.62 -31.44 22.88
N ALA A 18 44.54 -30.67 22.70
CA ALA A 18 43.23 -30.87 23.38
C ALA A 18 42.39 -29.56 23.52
N SER A 19 41.17 -29.62 22.98
CA SER A 19 39.86 -29.18 23.53
C SER A 19 39.66 -27.82 24.20
N SER A 20 38.77 -27.04 23.57
CA SER A 20 37.69 -26.20 24.12
C SER A 20 38.01 -25.08 25.13
N THR A 21 37.84 -23.82 24.70
CA THR A 21 36.71 -22.93 25.06
C THR A 21 36.72 -21.68 24.17
N ALA A 22 35.54 -21.31 23.68
CA ALA A 22 35.29 -20.03 23.02
C ALA A 22 35.17 -18.92 24.08
N PHE A 23 35.63 -17.70 23.77
CA PHE A 23 34.83 -16.47 23.87
C PHE A 23 35.57 -15.27 23.25
N ALA A 24 34.91 -14.74 22.22
CA ALA A 24 34.92 -13.41 21.59
C ALA A 24 35.92 -12.32 22.01
N THR A 25 36.55 -11.73 21.00
CA THR A 25 36.45 -10.27 20.75
C THR A 25 36.17 -10.03 19.27
N SER A 26 35.10 -9.29 19.01
CA SER A 26 34.60 -8.81 17.73
C SER A 26 35.61 -7.95 16.97
N ASP A 27 35.78 -8.21 15.68
CA ASP A 27 36.27 -7.18 14.74
C ASP A 27 35.34 -7.14 13.52
N ALA A 28 34.64 -6.02 13.40
CA ALA A 28 33.75 -5.71 12.31
C ALA A 28 34.56 -5.08 11.17
N SER A 29 35.05 -5.90 10.24
CA SER A 29 35.37 -5.50 8.86
C SER A 29 36.15 -6.59 8.11
N SER A 30 35.47 -7.44 7.34
CA SER A 30 35.93 -7.89 6.02
C SER A 30 35.04 -9.02 5.53
N ILE A 31 34.28 -8.79 4.45
CA ILE A 31 34.38 -9.56 3.20
C ILE A 31 33.91 -8.61 2.08
N ARG A 32 34.78 -7.65 1.71
CA ARG A 32 34.60 -6.85 0.48
C ARG A 32 35.32 -7.54 -0.68
N HIS A 33 34.62 -7.60 -1.81
CA HIS A 33 35.08 -7.97 -3.13
C HIS A 33 36.55 -7.63 -3.42
N ARG A 34 37.41 -8.64 -3.35
CA ARG A 34 38.62 -8.72 -4.17
C ARG A 34 38.76 -10.14 -4.71
N ARG A 35 38.08 -10.45 -5.81
CA ARG A 35 38.58 -11.46 -6.74
C ARG A 35 38.90 -10.75 -8.05
N ASN A 36 40.16 -10.85 -8.44
CA ASN A 36 40.76 -10.21 -9.60
C ASN A 36 40.16 -10.86 -10.86
N TRP A 37 39.22 -10.18 -11.53
CA TRP A 37 38.48 -10.70 -12.69
C TRP A 37 39.31 -10.78 -13.98
N SER A 38 40.59 -10.39 -13.93
CA SER A 38 41.50 -10.34 -15.08
C SER A 38 42.08 -11.70 -15.51
N THR A 39 41.74 -12.81 -14.84
CA THR A 39 42.36 -14.12 -15.10
C THR A 39 41.52 -15.11 -15.91
N PHE A 40 40.29 -14.78 -16.32
CA PHE A 40 39.46 -15.70 -17.11
C PHE A 40 39.79 -15.63 -18.60
N SER A 41 41.00 -16.07 -18.95
CA SER A 41 41.33 -16.43 -20.33
C SER A 41 41.39 -17.95 -20.45
N ASN A 42 40.51 -18.48 -21.30
CA ASN A 42 40.63 -19.74 -22.06
C ASN A 42 40.11 -21.06 -21.44
N ARG A 43 39.29 -21.75 -22.27
CA ARG A 43 38.91 -23.20 -22.32
C ARG A 43 37.83 -23.70 -21.33
N THR A 44 36.83 -24.54 -21.65
CA THR A 44 36.41 -25.24 -22.89
C THR A 44 34.93 -25.69 -22.74
N VAL A 45 34.19 -25.59 -23.84
CA VAL A 45 33.04 -26.39 -24.36
C VAL A 45 32.30 -27.39 -23.44
N LEU A 46 31.05 -27.02 -23.17
CA LEU A 46 29.77 -27.75 -23.31
C LEU A 46 29.72 -29.27 -23.04
N LEU A 47 28.99 -29.63 -21.98
CA LEU A 47 28.27 -30.90 -21.93
C LEU A 47 27.00 -30.78 -22.82
N PRO A 48 26.61 -31.81 -23.58
CA PRO A 48 25.34 -31.80 -24.29
C PRO A 48 24.22 -32.07 -23.29
N GLU A 49 23.42 -31.06 -22.99
CA GLU A 49 22.18 -31.23 -22.22
C GLU A 49 21.10 -31.93 -23.08
N ASP A 50 20.28 -32.75 -22.42
CA ASP A 50 19.13 -33.42 -23.01
C ASP A 50 18.08 -32.39 -23.48
N PRO A 51 17.77 -32.34 -24.80
CA PRO A 51 16.79 -31.41 -25.35
C PRO A 51 15.35 -31.61 -24.84
N VAL A 52 15.04 -32.72 -24.17
CA VAL A 52 13.69 -33.07 -23.69
C VAL A 52 13.45 -32.62 -22.24
N GLU A 53 14.46 -32.64 -21.36
CA GLU A 53 14.30 -32.22 -19.96
C GLU A 53 14.18 -30.70 -19.79
N LEU A 54 14.60 -29.93 -20.80
CA LEU A 54 14.46 -28.48 -20.87
C LEU A 54 13.51 -28.03 -21.99
N GLN A 55 12.77 -28.95 -22.63
CA GLN A 55 11.79 -28.60 -23.66
C GLN A 55 10.56 -27.95 -23.02
N LYS A 56 10.75 -26.65 -22.75
CA LYS A 56 9.78 -25.60 -22.45
C LYS A 56 9.17 -25.69 -21.05
N ARG A 57 9.75 -24.95 -20.09
CA ARG A 57 8.91 -24.00 -19.33
C ARG A 57 8.04 -23.33 -20.39
N ASP A 58 6.71 -23.51 -20.33
CA ASP A 58 5.62 -23.26 -21.31
C ASP A 58 5.79 -22.25 -22.50
N GLY A 59 6.89 -21.51 -22.58
CA GLY A 59 7.24 -20.47 -23.54
C GLY A 59 7.25 -19.10 -22.87
N SER A 60 6.68 -19.01 -21.66
CA SER A 60 6.50 -17.78 -20.91
C SER A 60 7.82 -17.25 -20.39
N LYS A 61 7.92 -15.92 -20.38
CA LYS A 61 9.01 -15.17 -19.78
C LYS A 61 8.41 -14.38 -18.64
N TYR A 62 9.02 -14.47 -17.47
CA TYR A 62 8.46 -13.86 -16.27
C TYR A 62 9.36 -12.75 -15.75
N VAL A 63 8.73 -11.68 -15.28
CA VAL A 63 9.40 -10.60 -14.56
C VAL A 63 8.85 -10.56 -13.14
N PHE A 64 9.76 -10.66 -12.18
CA PHE A 64 9.44 -10.59 -10.76
C PHE A 64 9.83 -9.24 -10.17
N MET A 65 9.20 -8.87 -9.07
CA MET A 65 9.57 -7.71 -8.26
C MET A 65 9.98 -8.18 -6.86
N HIS A 66 11.19 -7.86 -6.44
CA HIS A 66 11.68 -8.19 -5.11
C HIS A 66 11.09 -7.23 -4.07
N HIS A 67 10.62 -7.72 -2.92
CA HIS A 67 9.99 -6.90 -1.87
C HIS A 67 10.50 -7.30 -0.49
N ILE A 68 11.20 -6.38 0.17
CA ILE A 68 11.74 -6.48 1.52
C ILE A 68 10.61 -6.40 2.55
N VAL A 69 10.16 -7.55 3.03
CA VAL A 69 9.13 -7.63 4.10
C VAL A 69 9.64 -6.97 5.38
N GLY A 70 10.95 -7.00 5.63
CA GLY A 70 11.61 -6.29 6.74
C GLY A 70 11.34 -4.77 6.79
N ASN A 71 11.02 -4.13 5.66
CA ASN A 71 10.71 -2.71 5.60
C ASN A 71 9.20 -2.42 5.76
N THR A 72 8.39 -3.43 6.03
CA THR A 72 6.92 -3.33 6.08
C THR A 72 6.36 -3.29 7.49
N TYR A 73 7.17 -3.10 8.53
CA TYR A 73 6.68 -3.07 9.92
C TYR A 73 5.45 -2.15 10.15
N PRO A 74 5.38 -0.92 9.60
CA PRO A 74 4.20 -0.06 9.76
C PRO A 74 3.16 -0.23 8.65
N TYR A 75 3.35 -1.14 7.68
CA TYR A 75 2.38 -1.33 6.60
C TYR A 75 1.05 -1.80 7.17
N THR A 76 -0.01 -1.13 6.73
CA THR A 76 -1.38 -1.59 6.87
C THR A 76 -1.76 -2.51 5.72
N TYR A 77 -2.93 -3.13 5.82
CA TYR A 77 -3.53 -3.85 4.70
C TYR A 77 -3.71 -2.97 3.45
N ALA A 78 -4.05 -1.69 3.61
CA ALA A 78 -4.23 -0.76 2.50
C ALA A 78 -2.92 -0.47 1.77
N ASP A 79 -1.80 -0.40 2.50
CA ASP A 79 -0.46 -0.22 1.91
C ASP A 79 -0.08 -1.40 1.03
N TRP A 80 -0.30 -2.62 1.54
CA TRP A 80 -0.12 -3.85 0.77
C TRP A 80 -1.02 -3.89 -0.47
N LEU A 81 -2.30 -3.55 -0.32
CA LEU A 81 -3.25 -3.52 -1.45
C LEU A 81 -2.80 -2.55 -2.55
N ASP A 82 -2.36 -1.35 -2.17
CA ASP A 82 -1.85 -0.34 -3.11
C ASP A 82 -0.58 -0.82 -3.82
N ASP A 83 0.33 -1.48 -3.11
CA ASP A 83 1.52 -2.09 -3.71
C ASP A 83 1.15 -3.18 -4.73
N MET A 84 0.22 -4.09 -4.39
CA MET A 84 -0.26 -5.14 -5.30
C MET A 84 -0.80 -4.55 -6.61
N VAL A 85 -1.59 -3.48 -6.52
CA VAL A 85 -2.16 -2.79 -7.68
C VAL A 85 -1.07 -2.12 -8.52
N LYS A 86 -0.18 -1.36 -7.89
CA LYS A 86 0.87 -0.60 -8.61
C LYS A 86 1.90 -1.51 -9.26
N ILE A 87 2.35 -2.55 -8.56
CA ILE A 87 3.30 -3.53 -9.09
C ILE A 87 2.68 -4.27 -10.28
N SER A 88 1.44 -4.76 -10.12
CA SER A 88 0.76 -5.51 -11.18
C SER A 88 0.44 -4.67 -12.42
N ALA A 89 0.20 -3.37 -12.27
CA ALA A 89 -0.19 -2.49 -13.38
C ALA A 89 0.83 -2.42 -14.52
N LYS A 90 2.10 -2.75 -14.27
CA LYS A 90 3.18 -2.73 -15.27
C LYS A 90 3.57 -4.11 -15.82
N GLY A 91 2.76 -5.13 -15.52
CA GLY A 91 2.99 -6.49 -15.99
C GLY A 91 4.01 -7.28 -15.18
N ILE A 92 4.26 -6.93 -13.91
CA ILE A 92 4.99 -7.83 -13.02
C ILE A 92 4.15 -9.08 -12.77
N ASP A 93 4.76 -10.26 -12.94
CA ASP A 93 4.08 -11.55 -12.81
C ASP A 93 3.94 -12.00 -11.35
N ALA A 94 4.99 -11.73 -10.55
CA ALA A 94 5.02 -12.11 -9.16
C ALA A 94 5.89 -11.21 -8.29
N ILE A 95 5.59 -11.16 -6.99
CA ILE A 95 6.39 -10.50 -5.97
C ILE A 95 7.17 -11.56 -5.17
N ALA A 96 8.49 -11.40 -5.13
CA ALA A 96 9.38 -12.20 -4.30
C ALA A 96 9.43 -11.58 -2.89
N LEU A 97 8.78 -12.21 -1.92
CA LEU A 97 8.67 -11.72 -0.54
C LEU A 97 9.94 -12.07 0.23
N ASN A 98 10.87 -11.13 0.30
CA ASN A 98 12.11 -11.23 1.06
C ASN A 98 11.83 -11.15 2.56
N ILE A 99 12.03 -12.26 3.27
CA ILE A 99 11.66 -12.41 4.68
C ILE A 99 12.84 -12.87 5.53
N GLY A 100 13.01 -12.24 6.68
CA GLY A 100 13.94 -12.61 7.75
C GLY A 100 13.27 -13.31 8.93
N SER A 101 13.98 -13.37 10.07
CA SER A 101 13.61 -14.20 11.22
C SER A 101 12.43 -13.69 12.06
N SER A 102 12.10 -12.40 12.00
CA SER A 102 11.15 -11.79 12.93
C SER A 102 9.70 -12.27 12.72
N ASP A 103 9.02 -12.60 13.82
CA ASP A 103 7.66 -13.15 13.80
C ASP A 103 6.63 -12.25 13.11
N TRP A 104 6.72 -10.94 13.31
CA TRP A 104 5.81 -9.97 12.70
C TRP A 104 5.91 -9.97 11.16
N GLN A 105 7.05 -10.36 10.58
CA GLN A 105 7.19 -10.47 9.12
C GLN A 105 6.31 -11.60 8.58
N ARG A 106 6.07 -12.66 9.36
CA ARG A 106 5.11 -13.72 8.99
C ARG A 106 3.69 -13.16 8.86
N THR A 107 3.29 -12.31 9.81
CA THR A 107 1.99 -11.62 9.77
C THR A 107 1.89 -10.76 8.53
N GLN A 108 2.96 -10.05 8.15
CA GLN A 108 2.97 -9.22 6.94
C GLN A 108 2.89 -10.04 5.66
N VAL A 109 3.49 -11.23 5.61
CA VAL A 109 3.29 -12.16 4.48
C VAL A 109 1.84 -12.62 4.40
N SER A 110 1.19 -12.93 5.53
CA SER A 110 -0.25 -13.25 5.55
C SER A 110 -1.09 -12.09 5.00
N THR A 111 -0.81 -10.86 5.44
CA THR A 111 -1.46 -9.64 4.94
C THR A 111 -1.23 -9.45 3.45
N ALA A 112 -0.02 -9.69 2.95
CA ALA A 112 0.32 -9.59 1.54
C ALA A 112 -0.45 -10.60 0.67
N TYR A 113 -0.55 -11.88 1.09
CA TYR A 113 -1.36 -12.88 0.38
C TYR A 113 -2.84 -12.54 0.37
N GLN A 114 -3.37 -12.00 1.47
CA GLN A 114 -4.76 -11.53 1.53
C GLN A 114 -4.98 -10.33 0.60
N ALA A 115 -4.09 -9.33 0.63
CA ALA A 115 -4.15 -8.17 -0.24
C ALA A 115 -4.04 -8.55 -1.73
N ALA A 116 -3.16 -9.49 -2.08
CA ALA A 116 -3.03 -9.99 -3.45
C ALA A 116 -4.33 -10.65 -3.93
N LYS A 117 -5.01 -11.41 -3.06
CA LYS A 117 -6.30 -12.03 -3.37
C LYS A 117 -7.39 -10.99 -3.59
N ASP A 118 -7.50 -10.03 -2.69
CA ASP A 118 -8.58 -9.04 -2.69
C ASP A 118 -8.35 -7.91 -3.69
N SER A 119 -7.11 -7.71 -4.15
CA SER A 119 -6.77 -6.74 -5.20
C SER A 119 -7.47 -7.01 -6.53
N GLY A 120 -7.85 -8.27 -6.79
CA GLY A 120 -8.44 -8.69 -8.07
C GLY A 120 -7.49 -8.62 -9.27
N THR A 121 -6.22 -8.23 -9.08
CA THR A 121 -5.23 -8.10 -10.19
C THR A 121 -4.71 -9.45 -10.69
N GLY A 122 -4.82 -10.48 -9.85
CA GLY A 122 -4.28 -11.82 -10.12
C GLY A 122 -2.78 -11.96 -9.86
N ILE A 123 -2.11 -10.90 -9.36
CA ILE A 123 -0.68 -10.89 -9.03
C ILE A 123 -0.32 -12.08 -8.15
N LYS A 124 0.83 -12.69 -8.43
CA LYS A 124 1.33 -13.84 -7.66
C LYS A 124 2.39 -13.43 -6.65
N LEU A 125 2.58 -14.25 -5.63
CA LEU A 125 3.59 -14.07 -4.60
C LEU A 125 4.37 -15.38 -4.42
N PHE A 126 5.61 -15.29 -3.95
CA PHE A 126 6.37 -16.43 -3.47
C PHE A 126 7.38 -16.02 -2.42
N TYR A 127 7.85 -16.98 -1.63
CA TYR A 127 8.88 -16.71 -0.62
C TYR A 127 10.25 -16.55 -1.26
N SER A 128 10.92 -15.47 -0.87
CA SER A 128 12.37 -15.31 -0.99
C SER A 128 12.95 -15.30 0.42
N PHE A 129 13.53 -16.41 0.89
CA PHE A 129 14.08 -16.43 2.25
C PHE A 129 15.40 -15.66 2.33
N ASP A 130 15.51 -14.70 3.25
CA ASP A 130 16.80 -14.10 3.55
C ASP A 130 17.53 -14.93 4.61
N LEU A 131 18.27 -15.93 4.14
CA LEU A 131 19.00 -16.87 4.98
C LEU A 131 20.29 -16.27 5.57
N THR A 132 20.53 -14.98 5.37
CA THR A 132 21.54 -14.22 6.13
C THR A 132 20.95 -13.59 7.40
N GLU A 133 19.62 -13.35 7.41
CA GLU A 133 18.88 -12.73 8.51
C GLU A 133 17.94 -13.71 9.24
N MET A 134 17.99 -15.00 8.88
CA MET A 134 17.23 -16.06 9.54
C MET A 134 17.95 -17.42 9.59
N PRO A 135 17.63 -18.28 10.58
CA PRO A 135 18.17 -19.63 10.63
C PRO A 135 17.75 -20.49 9.44
N CYS A 136 18.63 -21.39 9.03
CA CYS A 136 18.37 -22.38 7.98
C CYS A 136 17.63 -23.60 8.53
N ASP A 137 16.53 -23.35 9.24
CA ASP A 137 15.66 -24.39 9.78
C ASP A 137 14.77 -24.94 8.68
N LEU A 138 15.16 -26.10 8.12
CA LEU A 138 14.43 -26.76 7.06
C LEU A 138 12.95 -26.99 7.40
N GLY A 139 12.62 -27.30 8.65
CA GLY A 139 11.24 -27.54 9.08
C GLY A 139 10.40 -26.26 9.00
N ASP A 140 10.93 -25.14 9.50
CA ASP A 140 10.28 -23.83 9.42
C ASP A 140 10.12 -23.37 7.96
N LEU A 141 11.16 -23.54 7.12
CA LEU A 141 11.10 -23.19 5.70
C LEU A 141 10.02 -24.00 4.96
N VAL A 142 9.98 -25.32 5.17
CA VAL A 142 8.95 -26.21 4.59
C VAL A 142 7.55 -25.80 5.06
N ALA A 143 7.38 -25.54 6.36
CA ALA A 143 6.09 -25.15 6.92
C ALA A 143 5.57 -23.85 6.30
N ARG A 144 6.43 -22.84 6.14
CA ARG A 144 6.09 -21.55 5.52
C ARG A 144 5.66 -21.73 4.07
N VAL A 145 6.44 -22.45 3.28
CA VAL A 145 6.09 -22.70 1.87
C VAL A 145 4.76 -23.44 1.75
N ASN A 146 4.57 -24.50 2.54
CA ASN A 146 3.35 -25.31 2.48
C ASN A 146 2.09 -24.57 2.94
N LEU A 147 2.23 -23.54 3.80
CA LEU A 147 1.11 -22.70 4.22
C LEU A 147 0.39 -22.03 3.04
N TYR A 148 1.14 -21.60 2.03
CA TYR A 148 0.59 -20.90 0.85
C TYR A 148 0.62 -21.73 -0.42
N ALA A 149 1.12 -22.97 -0.39
CA ALA A 149 1.24 -23.84 -1.57
C ALA A 149 -0.08 -24.02 -2.34
N SER A 150 -1.24 -23.97 -1.68
CA SER A 150 -2.57 -24.07 -2.30
C SER A 150 -3.27 -22.71 -2.51
N HIS A 151 -2.67 -21.60 -2.09
CA HIS A 151 -3.27 -20.27 -2.19
C HIS A 151 -3.39 -19.84 -3.66
N PRO A 152 -4.50 -19.21 -4.09
CA PRO A 152 -4.73 -18.81 -5.49
C PRO A 152 -3.70 -17.82 -6.03
N ASN A 153 -3.09 -17.01 -5.16
CA ASN A 153 -2.03 -16.07 -5.49
C ASN A 153 -0.60 -16.63 -5.30
N GLN A 154 -0.41 -17.91 -5.02
CA GLN A 154 0.93 -18.51 -4.98
C GLN A 154 1.48 -18.66 -6.41
N PHE A 155 2.67 -18.13 -6.67
CA PHE A 155 3.35 -18.34 -7.95
C PHE A 155 3.83 -19.79 -8.05
N LYS A 156 3.59 -20.40 -9.21
CA LYS A 156 3.96 -21.79 -9.50
C LYS A 156 4.56 -21.91 -10.88
N VAL A 157 5.57 -22.77 -11.01
CA VAL A 157 6.18 -23.14 -12.28
C VAL A 157 5.83 -24.60 -12.56
N ASN A 158 5.04 -24.86 -13.61
CA ASN A 158 4.57 -26.21 -13.97
C ASN A 158 3.91 -26.94 -12.77
N GLY A 159 3.11 -26.22 -11.98
CA GLY A 159 2.43 -26.73 -10.79
C GLY A 159 3.30 -26.84 -9.52
N LYS A 160 4.62 -26.60 -9.61
CA LYS A 160 5.55 -26.59 -8.47
C LYS A 160 5.59 -25.22 -7.81
N VAL A 161 5.66 -25.17 -6.49
CA VAL A 161 5.67 -23.91 -5.72
C VAL A 161 7.01 -23.21 -5.89
N MET A 162 7.01 -21.96 -6.37
CA MET A 162 8.25 -21.19 -6.50
C MET A 162 8.83 -20.85 -5.14
N ILE A 163 10.14 -21.06 -4.98
CA ILE A 163 10.90 -20.74 -3.78
C ILE A 163 12.24 -20.14 -4.20
N SER A 164 12.56 -18.95 -3.70
CA SER A 164 13.88 -18.36 -3.83
C SER A 164 14.49 -18.06 -2.46
N SER A 165 15.72 -17.61 -2.46
CA SER A 165 16.40 -17.12 -1.27
C SER A 165 17.54 -16.20 -1.64
N TYR A 166 17.90 -15.32 -0.70
CA TYR A 166 19.21 -14.73 -0.63
C TYR A 166 20.06 -15.55 0.35
N SER A 167 21.19 -16.08 -0.15
CA SER A 167 21.99 -17.11 0.52
C SER A 167 21.27 -18.47 0.68
N GLY A 168 21.85 -19.38 1.46
CA GLY A 168 21.30 -20.70 1.76
C GLY A 168 22.31 -21.85 1.67
N ASP A 169 23.60 -21.55 1.63
CA ASP A 169 24.71 -22.50 1.69
C ASP A 169 24.66 -23.38 2.96
N CYS A 170 24.20 -22.81 4.07
CA CYS A 170 23.92 -23.47 5.35
C CYS A 170 23.03 -24.72 5.25
N LEU A 171 22.09 -24.79 4.29
CA LEU A 171 21.24 -25.97 4.08
C LEU A 171 22.01 -27.11 3.41
N GLY A 172 23.07 -26.77 2.66
CA GLY A 172 23.77 -27.70 1.78
C GLY A 172 22.88 -28.32 0.70
N GLN A 173 23.46 -29.15 -0.15
CA GLN A 173 22.74 -29.82 -1.24
C GLN A 173 21.58 -30.70 -0.72
N SER A 174 21.78 -31.39 0.40
CA SER A 174 20.78 -32.29 1.00
C SER A 174 19.60 -31.53 1.61
N GLY A 175 19.83 -30.38 2.23
CA GLY A 175 18.77 -29.53 2.78
C GLY A 175 17.88 -28.96 1.67
N TRP A 176 18.49 -28.45 0.59
CA TRP A 176 17.72 -27.98 -0.57
C TRP A 176 16.96 -29.11 -1.28
N ALA A 177 17.57 -30.29 -1.45
CA ALA A 177 16.88 -31.46 -1.98
C ALA A 177 15.67 -31.85 -1.11
N SER A 178 15.83 -31.78 0.21
CA SER A 178 14.77 -32.09 1.17
C SER A 178 13.65 -31.04 1.17
N LEU A 179 13.99 -29.75 1.07
CA LEU A 179 13.02 -28.66 0.94
C LEU A 179 12.18 -28.86 -0.32
N LYS A 180 12.83 -29.14 -1.46
CA LYS A 180 12.17 -29.42 -2.73
C LYS A 180 11.19 -30.58 -2.64
N ALA A 181 11.64 -31.71 -2.08
CA ALA A 181 10.83 -32.91 -1.96
C ALA A 181 9.60 -32.71 -1.06
N GLN A 182 9.74 -31.97 0.05
CA GLN A 182 8.67 -31.76 1.03
C GLN A 182 7.66 -30.67 0.65
N THR A 183 7.99 -29.83 -0.33
CA THR A 183 7.14 -28.71 -0.77
C THR A 183 6.64 -28.85 -2.20
N ASN A 184 7.11 -29.88 -2.93
CA ASN A 184 6.99 -29.93 -4.39
C ASN A 184 7.46 -28.62 -5.03
N GLY A 185 8.62 -28.14 -4.57
CA GLY A 185 9.14 -26.82 -4.88
C GLY A 185 9.83 -26.72 -6.25
N TYR A 186 9.81 -25.52 -6.80
CA TYR A 186 10.70 -25.04 -7.86
C TYR A 186 11.73 -24.12 -7.20
N LEU A 187 12.99 -24.53 -7.18
CA LEU A 187 14.04 -23.84 -6.43
C LEU A 187 14.84 -22.89 -7.34
N MET A 188 14.85 -21.61 -6.99
CA MET A 188 15.68 -20.56 -7.63
C MET A 188 16.36 -19.69 -6.57
N PRO A 189 17.30 -20.21 -5.78
CA PRO A 189 18.02 -19.40 -4.82
C PRO A 189 19.15 -18.61 -5.48
N PHE A 190 19.63 -17.60 -4.77
CA PHE A 190 20.96 -17.06 -4.93
C PHE A 190 21.81 -17.57 -3.77
N ILE A 191 22.86 -18.33 -4.08
CA ILE A 191 23.82 -18.87 -3.10
C ILE A 191 25.22 -18.47 -3.56
N TRP A 192 25.99 -17.86 -2.66
CA TRP A 192 27.33 -17.41 -2.93
C TRP A 192 28.30 -18.57 -3.17
N GLY A 193 29.26 -18.36 -4.07
CA GLY A 193 30.41 -19.27 -4.22
C GLY A 193 30.10 -20.56 -4.98
N LEU A 194 28.94 -20.66 -5.64
CA LEU A 194 28.60 -21.83 -6.47
C LEU A 194 29.30 -21.82 -7.84
N GLU A 195 30.02 -20.75 -8.17
CA GLU A 195 30.80 -20.63 -9.40
C GLU A 195 31.72 -21.85 -9.62
N GLY A 196 31.56 -22.50 -10.76
CA GLY A 196 32.29 -23.71 -11.15
C GLY A 196 31.76 -25.01 -10.52
N GLN A 197 30.74 -24.95 -9.65
CA GLN A 197 30.24 -26.09 -8.88
C GLN A 197 28.71 -26.29 -9.00
N PHE A 198 28.02 -25.56 -9.89
CA PHE A 198 26.56 -25.67 -10.06
C PHE A 198 26.08 -27.10 -10.37
N ASN A 199 26.89 -27.90 -11.06
CA ASN A 199 26.58 -29.31 -11.36
C ASN A 199 26.44 -30.19 -10.11
N GLN A 200 27.03 -29.78 -8.98
CA GLN A 200 26.88 -30.46 -7.70
C GLN A 200 25.53 -30.15 -7.03
N TRP A 201 24.82 -29.10 -7.47
CA TRP A 201 23.58 -28.61 -6.88
C TRP A 201 22.36 -29.01 -7.71
N SER A 202 22.25 -30.31 -8.02
CA SER A 202 21.21 -30.86 -8.91
C SER A 202 19.77 -30.66 -8.42
N ALA A 203 19.58 -30.39 -7.12
CA ALA A 203 18.29 -30.05 -6.55
C ALA A 203 17.76 -28.69 -7.05
N LEU A 204 18.64 -27.76 -7.43
CA LEU A 204 18.24 -26.42 -7.88
C LEU A 204 17.68 -26.47 -9.30
N ASP A 205 16.46 -25.96 -9.49
CA ASP A 205 15.82 -25.89 -10.83
C ASP A 205 16.34 -24.70 -11.63
N SER A 206 16.67 -23.62 -10.92
CA SER A 206 17.30 -22.41 -11.43
C SER A 206 18.23 -21.82 -10.38
N TRP A 207 19.04 -20.87 -10.82
CA TRP A 207 19.84 -20.02 -9.94
C TRP A 207 19.87 -18.63 -10.54
N TYR A 208 19.71 -17.61 -9.70
CA TYR A 208 19.72 -16.23 -10.16
C TYR A 208 20.92 -15.45 -9.64
N CYS A 209 21.48 -14.59 -10.47
CA CYS A 209 22.59 -13.73 -10.08
C CYS A 209 22.09 -12.42 -9.45
N TRP A 210 22.19 -12.29 -8.13
CA TRP A 210 21.80 -11.05 -7.41
C TRP A 210 22.60 -9.83 -7.87
N GLY A 211 23.93 -9.93 -7.89
CA GLY A 211 24.82 -8.81 -8.20
C GLY A 211 24.86 -8.40 -9.68
N CYS A 212 24.26 -9.19 -10.58
CA CYS A 212 24.29 -8.93 -12.02
C CYS A 212 23.39 -7.76 -12.47
N ALA A 213 22.69 -7.09 -11.55
CA ALA A 213 22.01 -5.84 -11.84
C ALA A 213 22.98 -4.66 -12.07
N TRP A 214 24.16 -4.68 -11.44
CA TRP A 214 25.11 -3.55 -11.46
C TRP A 214 26.51 -3.98 -11.95
N PRO A 215 27.31 -3.05 -12.49
CA PRO A 215 28.71 -3.33 -12.79
C PRO A 215 29.50 -3.51 -11.48
N GLN A 216 30.38 -4.51 -11.46
CA GLN A 216 31.20 -4.85 -10.29
C GLN A 216 32.53 -4.08 -10.25
N GLY A 217 32.57 -2.91 -10.88
CA GLY A 217 33.74 -2.04 -10.97
C GLY A 217 33.45 -0.77 -11.77
N ASN A 218 34.50 0.03 -12.00
CA ASN A 218 34.40 1.29 -12.74
C ASN A 218 34.37 1.07 -14.27
N TYR A 219 33.31 0.45 -14.76
CA TYR A 219 33.04 0.25 -16.19
C TYR A 219 31.53 0.17 -16.42
N PRO A 220 31.04 0.48 -17.63
CA PRO A 220 29.63 0.28 -17.97
C PRO A 220 29.21 -1.18 -17.81
N LYS A 221 27.98 -1.43 -17.34
CA LYS A 221 27.46 -2.80 -17.25
C LYS A 221 27.43 -3.45 -18.64
N ASN A 222 27.97 -4.66 -18.73
CA ASN A 222 27.92 -5.51 -19.93
C ASN A 222 27.29 -6.88 -19.58
N THR A 223 27.41 -7.86 -20.47
CA THR A 223 26.82 -9.21 -20.30
C THR A 223 27.86 -10.29 -19.99
N ASP A 224 29.08 -9.93 -19.60
CA ASP A 224 30.17 -10.91 -19.45
C ASP A 224 29.94 -11.84 -18.26
N ASP A 225 29.44 -11.30 -17.14
CA ASP A 225 28.99 -12.06 -15.98
C ASP A 225 27.79 -12.95 -16.34
N ASP A 226 26.80 -12.43 -17.07
CA ASP A 226 25.67 -13.24 -17.55
C ASP A 226 26.13 -14.43 -18.40
N ASN A 227 26.97 -14.18 -19.40
CA ASN A 227 27.48 -15.22 -20.29
C ASN A 227 28.32 -16.26 -19.52
N TYR A 228 29.06 -15.83 -18.52
CA TYR A 228 29.78 -16.72 -17.62
C TYR A 228 28.82 -17.66 -16.87
N TYR A 229 27.75 -17.15 -16.27
CA TYR A 229 26.78 -17.98 -15.57
C TYR A 229 25.96 -18.87 -16.53
N ILE A 230 25.56 -18.34 -17.70
CA ILE A 230 24.89 -19.12 -18.75
C ILE A 230 25.77 -20.28 -19.22
N SER A 231 27.08 -20.11 -19.33
CA SER A 231 27.98 -21.18 -19.74
C SER A 231 27.98 -22.39 -18.79
N GLN A 232 27.52 -22.21 -17.53
CA GLN A 232 27.47 -23.25 -16.51
C GLN A 232 26.05 -23.76 -16.23
N LEU A 233 25.04 -22.89 -16.39
CA LEU A 233 23.65 -23.14 -16.00
C LEU A 233 22.71 -23.32 -17.21
N GLY A 234 23.13 -22.92 -18.41
CA GLY A 234 22.27 -22.88 -19.58
C GLY A 234 20.99 -22.08 -19.31
N THR A 235 19.83 -22.70 -19.58
CA THR A 235 18.50 -22.08 -19.38
C THR A 235 18.05 -22.02 -17.91
N LYS A 236 18.83 -22.62 -17.00
CA LYS A 236 18.59 -22.53 -15.55
C LYS A 236 19.01 -21.17 -14.99
N TYR A 237 19.79 -20.40 -15.75
CA TYR A 237 20.21 -19.05 -15.38
C TYR A 237 19.03 -18.08 -15.33
N ALA A 238 18.98 -17.31 -14.26
CA ALA A 238 18.16 -16.12 -14.09
C ALA A 238 19.04 -14.95 -13.64
N THR A 239 18.56 -13.73 -13.79
CA THR A 239 19.33 -12.54 -13.41
C THR A 239 18.43 -11.46 -12.84
N THR A 240 19.06 -10.52 -12.15
CA THR A 240 18.43 -9.30 -11.67
C THR A 240 18.62 -8.12 -12.61
N ILE A 241 17.80 -7.10 -12.41
CA ILE A 241 17.93 -5.76 -12.99
C ILE A 241 17.58 -4.70 -11.95
N SER A 242 18.32 -3.58 -11.96
CA SER A 242 18.09 -2.42 -11.11
C SER A 242 18.65 -1.15 -11.76
N GLY A 243 18.31 0.02 -11.20
CA GLY A 243 18.79 1.32 -11.66
C GLY A 243 20.00 1.86 -10.89
N TRP A 244 19.99 1.75 -9.56
CA TRP A 244 20.96 2.43 -8.70
C TRP A 244 21.27 1.60 -7.47
N MET A 245 22.44 1.81 -6.87
CA MET A 245 22.81 1.12 -5.64
C MET A 245 23.79 1.99 -4.85
N TYR A 246 23.33 2.47 -3.72
CA TYR A 246 24.07 3.39 -2.86
C TYR A 246 23.63 3.23 -1.41
N THR A 247 24.62 3.18 -0.52
CA THR A 247 24.41 3.17 0.92
C THR A 247 25.29 4.20 1.60
N HIS A 248 24.81 4.77 2.70
CA HIS A 248 25.58 5.71 3.51
C HIS A 248 25.30 5.53 5.01
N LEU A 249 25.66 4.35 5.49
CA LEU A 249 25.54 3.92 6.86
C LEU A 249 26.94 3.59 7.41
N SER A 250 27.14 3.73 8.72
CA SER A 250 28.43 3.43 9.35
C SER A 250 28.90 1.99 9.13
N SER A 251 27.96 1.05 9.01
CA SER A 251 28.20 -0.35 8.68
C SER A 251 28.41 -0.62 7.18
N LYS A 252 27.86 0.24 6.30
CA LYS A 252 27.77 0.03 4.86
C LYS A 252 27.79 1.38 4.13
N ASN A 253 28.93 1.74 3.53
CA ASN A 253 29.12 3.02 2.82
C ASN A 253 29.79 2.83 1.45
N PHE A 254 29.00 2.61 0.40
CA PHE A 254 29.48 2.43 -0.98
C PHE A 254 28.47 2.89 -2.03
N TYR A 255 28.97 3.06 -3.25
CA TYR A 255 28.22 3.31 -4.46
C TYR A 255 28.62 2.27 -5.52
N LEU A 256 27.63 1.67 -6.19
CA LEU A 256 27.84 0.96 -7.45
C LEU A 256 27.30 1.82 -8.60
N ARG A 257 27.97 1.75 -9.75
CA ARG A 257 27.68 2.66 -10.87
C ARG A 257 26.28 2.40 -11.44
N GLY A 258 25.37 3.36 -11.24
CA GLY A 258 24.04 3.43 -11.88
C GLY A 258 23.98 4.36 -13.12
N ASP A 259 25.13 4.94 -13.49
CA ASP A 259 25.30 5.79 -14.67
C ASP A 259 25.21 5.04 -16.00
N ASP A 260 25.48 5.73 -17.10
CA ASP A 260 25.49 5.17 -18.47
C ASP A 260 24.16 4.50 -18.85
N TRP A 261 23.07 5.14 -18.41
CA TRP A 261 21.71 4.66 -18.58
C TRP A 261 21.50 3.22 -18.12
N LEU A 262 22.11 2.82 -16.99
CA LEU A 262 22.14 1.43 -16.50
C LEU A 262 20.82 0.70 -16.69
N ILE A 263 19.72 1.22 -16.15
CA ILE A 263 18.41 0.55 -16.22
C ILE A 263 17.95 0.29 -17.68
N VAL A 264 18.21 1.23 -18.59
CA VAL A 264 17.84 1.13 -20.01
C VAL A 264 18.76 0.16 -20.74
N SER A 265 20.07 0.37 -20.62
CA SER A 265 21.10 -0.45 -21.26
C SER A 265 21.03 -1.90 -20.77
N ARG A 266 20.72 -2.12 -19.48
CA ARG A 266 20.54 -3.46 -18.91
C ARG A 266 19.31 -4.15 -19.48
N TRP A 267 18.16 -3.47 -19.57
CA TRP A 267 16.98 -4.03 -20.23
C TRP A 267 17.23 -4.40 -21.70
N GLU A 268 17.93 -3.54 -22.45
CA GLU A 268 18.33 -3.81 -23.84
C GLU A 268 19.21 -5.06 -23.95
N GLN A 269 20.17 -5.24 -23.03
CA GLN A 269 21.01 -6.44 -22.94
C GLN A 269 20.18 -7.69 -22.62
N LEU A 270 19.29 -7.62 -21.63
CA LEU A 270 18.42 -8.75 -21.27
C LEU A 270 17.48 -9.14 -22.42
N MET A 271 17.04 -8.17 -23.22
CA MET A 271 16.28 -8.44 -24.44
C MET A 271 17.09 -9.18 -25.49
N GLN A 272 18.37 -8.86 -25.68
CA GLN A 272 19.26 -9.60 -26.58
C GLN A 272 19.48 -11.05 -26.12
N MET A 273 19.41 -11.29 -24.80
CA MET A 273 19.59 -12.59 -24.17
C MET A 273 18.26 -13.29 -23.83
N ARG A 274 17.12 -12.73 -24.27
CA ARG A 274 15.78 -13.19 -23.89
C ARG A 274 15.55 -14.68 -24.15
N ASN A 275 16.14 -15.22 -25.21
CA ASN A 275 15.94 -16.62 -25.58
C ASN A 275 16.54 -17.60 -24.56
N THR A 276 17.61 -17.21 -23.85
CA THR A 276 18.25 -18.03 -22.81
C THR A 276 17.65 -17.81 -21.42
N LEU A 277 17.04 -16.64 -21.19
CA LEU A 277 16.46 -16.27 -19.90
C LEU A 277 15.01 -16.73 -19.78
N THR A 278 14.59 -17.17 -18.59
CA THR A 278 13.16 -17.33 -18.27
C THR A 278 12.68 -16.32 -17.25
N PHE A 279 13.50 -16.08 -16.23
CA PHE A 279 13.18 -15.20 -15.12
C PHE A 279 14.14 -14.00 -15.14
N VAL A 280 13.56 -12.82 -14.99
CA VAL A 280 14.26 -11.59 -14.63
C VAL A 280 13.62 -11.05 -13.38
N GLU A 281 14.42 -10.66 -12.39
CA GLU A 281 13.92 -10.10 -11.14
C GLU A 281 14.35 -8.64 -10.99
N MET A 282 13.38 -7.75 -10.83
CA MET A 282 13.63 -6.34 -10.52
C MET A 282 13.94 -6.22 -9.03
N VAL A 283 15.13 -5.71 -8.72
CA VAL A 283 15.59 -5.47 -7.34
C VAL A 283 15.71 -3.95 -7.14
N THR A 284 14.91 -3.33 -6.28
CA THR A 284 13.81 -3.87 -5.46
C THR A 284 12.60 -2.94 -5.44
N TRP A 285 11.43 -3.41 -5.00
CA TRP A 285 10.29 -2.53 -4.78
C TRP A 285 10.56 -1.58 -3.64
N ASN A 286 11.04 -2.12 -2.49
CA ASN A 286 11.06 -1.42 -1.21
C ASN A 286 12.38 -1.29 -0.41
N ASP A 287 13.57 -1.45 -1.01
CA ASP A 287 14.84 -1.35 -0.28
C ASP A 287 15.46 0.06 -0.28
N TRP A 288 15.03 0.88 0.69
CA TRP A 288 15.43 2.30 0.75
C TRP A 288 16.87 2.45 1.23
N GLY A 289 17.32 1.53 2.10
CA GLY A 289 18.67 1.55 2.66
C GLY A 289 19.75 1.36 1.59
N GLU A 290 19.40 0.70 0.49
CA GLU A 290 20.31 0.37 -0.62
C GLU A 290 20.12 1.23 -1.86
N SER A 291 19.14 2.13 -1.84
CA SER A 291 18.82 3.03 -2.96
C SER A 291 18.47 2.31 -4.26
N ASP A 292 18.03 1.05 -4.22
CA ASP A 292 17.72 0.28 -5.42
C ASP A 292 16.21 0.17 -5.70
N TYR A 293 15.40 1.02 -5.06
CA TYR A 293 13.95 1.00 -5.18
C TYR A 293 13.43 1.09 -6.63
N PHE A 294 12.17 0.70 -6.76
CA PHE A 294 11.22 1.17 -7.77
C PHE A 294 9.93 1.79 -7.19
N GLY A 295 9.56 1.41 -5.97
CA GLY A 295 8.29 1.81 -5.35
C GLY A 295 8.28 3.24 -4.80
N PRO A 296 7.09 3.80 -4.54
CA PRO A 296 6.97 5.04 -3.80
C PRO A 296 7.43 4.82 -2.36
N PHE A 297 7.96 5.87 -1.75
CA PHE A 297 8.44 5.82 -0.39
C PHE A 297 7.30 5.54 0.60
N LYS A 298 7.40 4.40 1.30
CA LYS A 298 6.48 3.94 2.36
C LYS A 298 7.26 3.08 3.35
N GLY A 299 6.66 2.77 4.50
CA GLY A 299 7.19 1.74 5.39
C GLY A 299 8.24 2.23 6.37
N ALA A 300 8.97 1.27 6.93
CA ALA A 300 10.10 1.52 7.80
C ALA A 300 11.39 1.59 6.98
N GLN A 301 12.31 2.43 7.43
CA GLN A 301 13.67 2.50 6.92
C GLN A 301 14.67 1.97 7.96
N PRO A 302 15.81 1.44 7.53
CA PRO A 302 16.97 1.33 8.39
C PRO A 302 17.30 2.71 8.99
N THR A 303 17.53 2.76 10.29
CA THR A 303 17.90 3.98 11.00
C THR A 303 19.13 4.63 10.36
N GLY A 304 19.03 5.92 10.03
CA GLY A 304 20.12 6.67 9.39
C GLY A 304 20.00 6.82 7.86
N THR A 305 18.96 6.25 7.25
CA THR A 305 18.69 6.37 5.81
C THR A 305 18.03 7.73 5.48
N PHE A 306 18.81 8.81 5.43
CA PHE A 306 18.29 10.14 5.04
C PHE A 306 18.31 10.37 3.52
N TYR A 307 19.08 9.57 2.79
CA TYR A 307 19.38 9.77 1.37
C TYR A 307 18.34 9.20 0.40
N ALA A 308 17.34 8.46 0.90
CA ALA A 308 16.24 7.94 0.11
C ALA A 308 15.00 8.86 0.13
N GLN A 309 14.81 9.59 1.23
CA GLN A 309 13.69 10.52 1.37
C GLN A 309 13.84 11.68 0.36
N ASP A 310 12.79 11.95 -0.40
CA ASP A 310 12.74 12.95 -1.49
C ASP A 310 13.54 12.60 -2.76
N TYR A 311 13.99 11.35 -2.91
CA TYR A 311 14.64 10.85 -4.13
C TYR A 311 13.77 9.75 -4.76
N PRO A 312 12.69 10.11 -5.50
CA PRO A 312 11.77 9.15 -6.06
C PRO A 312 12.41 8.37 -7.22
N HIS A 313 12.14 7.05 -7.29
CA HIS A 313 12.57 6.16 -8.37
C HIS A 313 11.41 5.61 -9.22
N THR A 314 10.16 6.02 -8.96
CA THR A 314 8.96 5.51 -9.65
C THR A 314 9.00 5.72 -11.16
N ALA A 315 9.67 6.79 -11.63
CA ALA A 315 9.90 7.03 -13.05
C ALA A 315 10.76 5.95 -13.73
N TRP A 316 11.67 5.29 -13.00
CA TRP A 316 12.39 4.11 -13.51
C TRP A 316 11.51 2.86 -13.58
N PHE A 317 10.52 2.73 -12.71
CA PHE A 317 9.52 1.68 -12.85
C PHE A 317 8.61 1.94 -14.04
N ASP A 318 8.18 3.19 -14.21
CA ASP A 318 7.36 3.63 -15.35
C ASP A 318 8.03 3.37 -16.70
N LEU A 319 9.31 3.72 -16.84
CA LEU A 319 10.02 3.45 -18.10
C LEU A 319 10.24 1.94 -18.32
N SER A 320 10.36 1.16 -17.24
CA SER A 320 10.61 -0.29 -17.34
C SER A 320 9.42 -1.03 -17.94
N GLU A 321 8.19 -0.50 -17.88
CA GLU A 321 6.99 -1.13 -18.46
C GLU A 321 7.18 -1.52 -19.94
N TYR A 322 7.82 -0.65 -20.72
CA TYR A 322 8.13 -0.89 -22.13
C TYR A 322 9.00 -2.15 -22.32
N TYR A 323 10.00 -2.30 -21.46
CA TYR A 323 10.94 -3.42 -21.50
C TYR A 323 10.39 -4.69 -20.87
N ILE A 324 9.59 -4.59 -19.81
CA ILE A 324 8.86 -5.71 -19.19
C ILE A 324 7.97 -6.36 -20.26
N LYS A 325 7.14 -5.54 -20.93
CA LYS A 325 6.29 -6.01 -22.04
C LYS A 325 7.10 -6.60 -23.18
N ALA A 326 8.24 -5.98 -23.54
CA ALA A 326 9.12 -6.52 -24.57
C ALA A 326 9.71 -7.89 -24.18
N PHE A 327 10.13 -8.05 -22.92
CA PHE A 327 10.69 -9.30 -22.41
C PHE A 327 9.64 -10.39 -22.31
N GLN A 328 8.40 -10.06 -21.94
CA GLN A 328 7.31 -11.03 -21.89
C GLN A 328 6.88 -11.47 -23.30
N THR A 329 6.71 -10.52 -24.22
CA THR A 329 6.14 -10.80 -25.55
C THR A 329 7.16 -11.16 -26.63
N GLY A 330 8.43 -10.78 -26.45
CA GLY A 330 9.50 -10.96 -27.44
C GLY A 330 9.62 -9.83 -28.46
N SER A 331 8.81 -8.79 -28.34
CA SER A 331 8.84 -7.64 -29.25
C SER A 331 8.61 -6.34 -28.48
N TYR A 332 9.38 -5.32 -28.80
CA TYR A 332 9.16 -3.99 -28.23
C TYR A 332 7.76 -3.47 -28.59
N PRO A 333 6.94 -3.06 -27.61
CA PRO A 333 5.62 -2.47 -27.90
C PRO A 333 5.80 -1.11 -28.59
N ALA A 334 4.79 -0.68 -29.35
CA ALA A 334 4.81 0.66 -29.94
C ALA A 334 4.81 1.73 -28.83
N ILE A 335 5.63 2.78 -29.00
CA ILE A 335 5.55 3.96 -28.15
C ILE A 335 4.35 4.78 -28.63
N THR A 336 3.36 4.94 -27.76
CA THR A 336 2.09 5.64 -28.07
C THR A 336 2.00 7.03 -27.45
N SER A 337 2.94 7.40 -26.59
CA SER A 337 3.02 8.70 -25.95
C SER A 337 4.49 9.08 -25.80
N SER A 338 4.85 10.29 -26.25
CA SER A 338 6.21 10.76 -26.03
C SER A 338 6.44 11.14 -24.58
N LYS A 339 7.55 10.66 -24.01
CA LYS A 339 7.95 10.87 -22.62
C LYS A 339 9.46 11.10 -22.54
N ILE A 340 9.89 11.93 -21.60
CA ILE A 340 11.30 12.05 -21.21
C ILE A 340 11.41 11.60 -19.77
N TYR A 341 12.11 10.50 -19.54
CA TYR A 341 12.55 10.07 -18.20
C TYR A 341 13.94 10.61 -17.98
N PHE A 342 14.21 11.25 -16.84
CA PHE A 342 15.49 11.91 -16.61
C PHE A 342 15.86 11.89 -15.13
N TRP A 343 17.16 11.85 -14.85
CA TRP A 343 17.67 11.71 -13.49
C TRP A 343 19.06 12.29 -13.35
N ALA A 344 19.41 12.59 -12.10
CA ALA A 344 20.73 13.08 -11.72
C ALA A 344 20.98 12.91 -10.22
N ARG A 345 22.26 12.86 -9.85
CA ARG A 345 22.70 13.03 -8.45
C ARG A 345 22.61 14.50 -8.03
N PRO A 346 22.42 14.81 -6.74
CA PRO A 346 22.16 16.18 -6.29
C PRO A 346 23.41 17.06 -6.17
N HIS A 347 24.62 16.50 -6.24
CA HIS A 347 25.87 17.24 -6.12
C HIS A 347 27.01 16.57 -6.91
N PRO A 348 28.13 17.30 -7.19
CA PRO A 348 29.28 16.72 -7.88
C PRO A 348 29.85 15.50 -7.14
N ALA A 349 30.32 14.49 -7.86
CA ALA A 349 31.05 13.34 -7.30
C ALA A 349 32.20 13.80 -6.40
N GLY A 350 32.97 14.78 -6.88
CA GLY A 350 34.12 15.31 -6.13
C GLY A 350 33.78 16.25 -4.97
N ALA A 351 32.50 16.58 -4.72
CA ALA A 351 32.12 17.62 -3.76
C ALA A 351 32.61 17.32 -2.34
N SER A 352 32.82 18.35 -1.52
CA SER A 352 33.10 18.20 -0.09
C SER A 352 31.86 18.55 0.71
N ALA A 353 31.35 17.59 1.49
CA ALA A 353 30.21 17.82 2.36
C ALA A 353 30.66 18.49 3.67
N SER A 354 29.99 19.59 4.07
CA SER A 354 30.42 20.40 5.23
C SER A 354 30.02 19.82 6.59
N GLY A 355 29.02 18.94 6.63
CA GLY A 355 28.41 18.40 7.85
C GLY A 355 28.35 16.88 7.90
N ASP A 356 29.17 16.20 7.10
CA ASP A 356 29.20 14.74 6.99
C ASP A 356 30.41 14.14 7.71
N SER A 357 30.18 13.29 8.70
CA SER A 357 31.23 12.66 9.50
C SER A 357 31.72 11.32 8.93
N LEU A 358 30.99 10.71 8.00
CA LEU A 358 31.27 9.37 7.50
C LEU A 358 32.20 9.39 6.27
N GLY A 359 32.21 10.51 5.55
CA GLY A 359 33.05 10.69 4.36
C GLY A 359 32.43 10.06 3.11
N LYS A 360 33.08 10.27 1.95
CA LYS A 360 32.57 9.79 0.66
C LYS A 360 32.43 8.25 0.66
N PRO A 361 31.38 7.69 0.05
CA PRO A 361 31.23 6.25 -0.11
C PRO A 361 32.38 5.65 -0.94
N THR A 362 32.70 4.37 -0.73
CA THR A 362 33.60 3.67 -1.67
C THR A 362 32.95 3.63 -3.06
N GLY A 363 33.72 3.91 -4.13
CA GLY A 363 33.20 3.95 -5.49
C GLY A 363 32.62 5.31 -5.91
N TRP A 364 32.65 6.33 -5.03
CA TRP A 364 32.17 7.68 -5.34
C TRP A 364 32.73 8.29 -6.62
N ASP A 365 33.94 7.89 -7.02
CA ASP A 365 34.69 8.38 -8.17
C ASP A 365 34.35 7.61 -9.47
N TRP A 366 33.48 6.60 -9.39
CA TRP A 366 33.02 5.83 -10.55
C TRP A 366 31.88 6.52 -11.30
N THR A 367 31.24 7.50 -10.67
CA THR A 367 30.10 8.20 -11.25
C THR A 367 30.50 9.46 -12.00
N GLU A 368 29.77 9.74 -13.08
CA GLU A 368 29.88 10.95 -13.87
C GLU A 368 28.93 12.03 -13.34
N ASP A 369 29.34 13.29 -13.49
CA ASP A 369 28.49 14.45 -13.17
C ASP A 369 27.61 14.81 -14.38
N SER A 370 26.67 13.91 -14.70
CA SER A 370 25.77 14.04 -15.85
C SER A 370 24.29 14.02 -15.46
N MET A 371 23.50 14.83 -16.15
CA MET A 371 22.06 14.66 -16.23
C MET A 371 21.80 13.64 -17.33
N TRP A 372 21.14 12.55 -16.97
CA TRP A 372 20.81 11.46 -17.88
C TRP A 372 19.35 11.54 -18.30
N ALA A 373 19.04 11.13 -19.52
CA ALA A 373 17.67 11.01 -19.99
C ALA A 373 17.46 9.82 -20.94
N ALA A 374 16.32 9.15 -20.80
CA ALA A 374 15.76 8.20 -21.74
C ALA A 374 14.52 8.82 -22.38
N VAL A 375 14.59 9.09 -23.68
CA VAL A 375 13.53 9.74 -24.45
C VAL A 375 12.75 8.68 -25.21
N TYR A 376 11.47 8.58 -24.91
CA TYR A 376 10.51 7.78 -25.65
C TYR A 376 9.80 8.75 -26.59
N SER A 377 9.97 8.57 -27.90
CA SER A 377 9.37 9.47 -28.88
C SER A 377 8.53 8.68 -29.88
N THR A 378 7.34 9.18 -30.18
CA THR A 378 6.44 8.57 -31.18
C THR A 378 6.85 8.90 -32.63
N ALA A 379 7.58 10.00 -32.81
CA ALA A 379 8.05 10.49 -34.11
C ALA A 379 9.35 11.29 -33.94
N SER A 380 9.95 11.74 -35.05
CA SER A 380 11.10 12.64 -34.97
C SER A 380 10.79 13.92 -34.17
N ALA A 381 11.71 14.34 -33.33
CA ALA A 381 11.59 15.54 -32.50
C ALA A 381 12.96 16.13 -32.16
N THR A 382 12.98 17.36 -31.69
CA THR A 382 14.13 18.00 -31.07
C THR A 382 13.95 17.96 -29.55
N VAL A 383 14.90 17.40 -28.81
CA VAL A 383 14.89 17.38 -27.35
C VAL A 383 15.95 18.34 -26.83
N ILE A 384 15.57 19.17 -25.86
CA ILE A 384 16.50 20.08 -25.17
C ILE A 384 16.60 19.62 -23.72
N LEU A 385 17.81 19.33 -23.28
CA LEU A 385 18.13 19.07 -21.87
C LEU A 385 18.87 20.28 -21.32
N LYS A 386 18.56 20.68 -20.09
CA LYS A 386 19.22 21.77 -19.38
C LYS A 386 19.40 21.43 -17.91
N CYS A 387 20.52 21.83 -17.32
CA CYS A 387 20.74 21.83 -15.89
C CYS A 387 21.56 23.08 -15.52
N GLY A 388 20.97 24.02 -14.78
CA GLY A 388 21.65 25.28 -14.46
C GLY A 388 22.07 26.05 -15.72
N SER A 389 23.38 26.27 -15.87
CA SER A 389 23.99 26.90 -17.06
C SER A 389 24.28 25.91 -18.21
N SER A 390 24.25 24.60 -17.97
CA SER A 390 24.47 23.57 -18.99
C SER A 390 23.21 23.35 -19.81
N SER A 391 23.33 23.28 -21.13
CA SER A 391 22.21 23.06 -22.06
C SER A 391 22.69 22.40 -23.35
N SER A 392 21.90 21.49 -23.92
CA SER A 392 22.16 20.92 -25.25
C SER A 392 20.85 20.54 -25.95
N SER A 393 20.87 20.59 -27.27
CA SER A 393 19.76 20.24 -28.15
C SER A 393 20.11 19.02 -29.00
N PHE A 394 19.18 18.07 -29.09
CA PHE A 394 19.37 16.77 -29.72
C PHE A 394 18.24 16.51 -30.73
N SER A 395 18.57 15.97 -31.90
CA SER A 395 17.56 15.41 -32.80
C SER A 395 17.35 13.94 -32.45
N VAL A 396 16.10 13.55 -32.18
CA VAL A 396 15.71 12.16 -31.88
C VAL A 396 14.73 11.66 -32.93
N GLY A 397 14.78 10.36 -33.23
CA GLY A 397 13.79 9.67 -34.07
C GLY A 397 12.62 9.13 -33.25
N ALA A 398 11.71 8.40 -33.90
CA ALA A 398 10.76 7.54 -33.19
C ALA A 398 11.51 6.39 -32.48
N GLY A 399 11.03 5.97 -31.31
CA GLY A 399 11.67 4.95 -30.49
C GLY A 399 12.28 5.51 -29.20
N VAL A 400 13.22 4.75 -28.63
CA VAL A 400 13.95 5.13 -27.42
C VAL A 400 15.30 5.76 -27.79
N SER A 401 15.64 6.90 -27.21
CA SER A 401 16.94 7.55 -27.35
C SER A 401 17.57 7.82 -25.99
N LYS A 402 18.86 7.53 -25.85
CA LYS A 402 19.66 7.79 -24.64
C LYS A 402 20.43 9.10 -24.79
N LEU A 403 20.11 10.10 -23.97
CA LEU A 403 20.68 11.46 -24.01
C LEU A 403 21.31 11.85 -22.68
N LYS A 404 22.36 12.67 -22.71
CA LYS A 404 22.99 13.22 -21.49
C LYS A 404 23.59 14.59 -21.73
N ILE A 405 23.70 15.37 -20.66
CA ILE A 405 24.46 16.63 -20.61
C ILE A 405 25.27 16.70 -19.30
N PRO A 406 26.36 17.49 -19.25
CA PRO A 406 27.02 17.78 -17.98
C PRO A 406 26.08 18.49 -16.99
N LEU A 407 26.18 18.19 -15.70
CA LEU A 407 25.47 18.92 -14.65
C LEU A 407 26.10 20.28 -14.39
N ALA A 408 25.28 21.28 -14.10
CA ALA A 408 25.72 22.58 -13.60
C ALA A 408 24.75 23.09 -12.53
N ALA A 409 25.26 23.92 -11.61
CA ALA A 409 24.49 24.38 -10.44
C ALA A 409 23.13 24.97 -10.83
N GLY A 410 22.04 24.43 -10.26
CA GLY A 410 20.67 24.85 -10.55
C GLY A 410 19.72 23.68 -10.83
N LYS A 411 18.58 24.01 -11.45
CA LYS A 411 17.50 23.06 -11.72
C LYS A 411 17.70 22.36 -13.07
N MET A 412 17.19 21.12 -13.17
CA MET A 412 17.02 20.44 -14.44
C MET A 412 15.79 20.98 -15.18
N THR A 413 15.85 21.05 -16.51
CA THR A 413 14.70 21.32 -17.37
C THR A 413 14.78 20.39 -18.58
N VAL A 414 13.66 19.78 -18.95
CA VAL A 414 13.54 18.97 -20.17
C VAL A 414 12.49 19.57 -21.10
N GLN A 415 12.80 19.61 -22.39
CA GLN A 415 11.87 20.04 -23.42
C GLN A 415 11.89 19.09 -24.61
N MET A 416 10.74 18.95 -25.26
CA MET A 416 10.61 18.27 -26.54
C MET A 416 9.84 19.17 -27.50
N ILE A 417 10.40 19.39 -28.68
CA ILE A 417 9.85 20.22 -29.74
C ILE A 417 9.60 19.32 -30.95
N ARG A 418 8.37 19.29 -31.44
CA ARG A 418 7.99 18.53 -32.64
C ARG A 418 7.28 19.48 -33.60
N ASN A 419 7.72 19.52 -34.85
CA ASN A 419 7.18 20.40 -35.89
C ASN A 419 7.10 21.88 -35.45
N GLY A 420 8.12 22.35 -34.72
CA GLY A 420 8.18 23.72 -34.19
C GLY A 420 7.33 23.98 -32.95
N GLN A 421 6.55 23.00 -32.46
CA GLN A 421 5.75 23.13 -31.24
C GLN A 421 6.42 22.43 -30.06
N THR A 422 6.53 23.11 -28.93
CA THR A 422 6.99 22.52 -27.67
C THR A 422 5.88 21.66 -27.07
N ILE A 423 6.05 20.34 -27.11
CA ILE A 423 5.09 19.36 -26.60
C ILE A 423 5.43 18.85 -25.19
N ILE A 424 6.70 19.01 -24.76
CA ILE A 424 7.14 18.81 -23.37
C ILE A 424 7.92 20.05 -22.95
N ASN A 425 7.62 20.60 -21.77
CA ASN A 425 8.42 21.63 -21.12
C ASN A 425 8.24 21.50 -19.60
N TYR A 426 9.22 20.92 -18.92
CA TYR A 426 9.09 20.57 -17.51
C TYR A 426 10.37 20.87 -16.73
N THR A 427 10.21 21.44 -15.55
CA THR A 427 11.28 21.73 -14.57
C THR A 427 10.79 21.25 -13.20
N PRO A 428 11.38 20.21 -12.60
CA PRO A 428 11.00 19.77 -11.26
C PRO A 428 11.19 20.86 -10.22
N THR A 429 10.24 20.96 -9.29
CA THR A 429 10.28 21.93 -8.19
C THR A 429 11.13 21.47 -7.01
N ASP A 430 11.21 20.16 -6.84
CA ASP A 430 11.78 19.37 -5.75
C ASP A 430 13.23 18.94 -5.98
N TYR A 431 13.81 19.22 -7.15
CA TYR A 431 15.22 18.95 -7.44
C TYR A 431 16.05 20.23 -7.61
N THR A 432 17.26 20.25 -7.06
CA THR A 432 18.29 21.25 -7.38
C THR A 432 19.68 20.63 -7.25
N TYR A 433 20.52 20.82 -8.27
CA TYR A 433 21.92 20.43 -8.23
C TYR A 433 22.75 21.50 -7.50
N VAL A 434 23.38 21.12 -6.39
CA VAL A 434 24.18 22.00 -5.53
C VAL A 434 25.64 21.58 -5.51
N THR A 435 26.56 22.54 -5.52
CA THR A 435 28.01 22.24 -5.53
C THR A 435 28.62 22.06 -4.15
N ASN A 436 27.93 22.51 -3.10
CA ASN A 436 28.39 22.52 -1.72
C ASN A 436 27.36 21.82 -0.82
N PRO A 437 27.26 20.49 -0.85
CA PRO A 437 26.27 19.75 -0.06
C PRO A 437 26.61 19.80 1.44
N VAL A 438 25.60 19.62 2.29
CA VAL A 438 25.81 19.47 3.75
C VAL A 438 26.15 18.02 4.10
N GLN A 439 25.47 17.06 3.46
CA GLN A 439 25.69 15.62 3.60
C GLN A 439 25.94 14.99 2.23
N TYR A 440 26.71 13.90 2.18
CA TYR A 440 26.84 13.14 0.95
C TYR A 440 25.53 12.44 0.61
N ASN A 441 25.09 12.56 -0.64
CA ASN A 441 24.02 11.77 -1.20
C ASN A 441 24.35 11.40 -2.65
N TYR A 442 24.70 10.14 -2.85
CA TYR A 442 24.99 9.58 -4.17
C TYR A 442 23.79 8.84 -4.77
N ASN A 443 22.61 8.92 -4.15
CA ASN A 443 21.37 8.48 -4.74
C ASN A 443 20.96 9.39 -5.91
N ALA A 444 20.08 8.92 -6.78
CA ALA A 444 19.58 9.67 -7.92
C ALA A 444 18.16 10.16 -7.68
N TRP A 445 17.90 11.42 -8.03
CA TRP A 445 16.51 11.87 -8.16
C TRP A 445 16.05 11.51 -9.56
N VAL A 446 14.87 10.89 -9.70
CA VAL A 446 14.36 10.39 -10.99
C VAL A 446 12.97 10.94 -11.26
N GLY A 447 12.83 11.62 -12.41
CA GLY A 447 11.58 12.22 -12.84
C GLY A 447 11.17 11.78 -14.24
N SER A 448 9.95 12.15 -14.60
CA SER A 448 9.44 12.00 -15.96
C SER A 448 8.63 13.21 -16.40
N ALA A 449 8.54 13.43 -17.71
CA ALA A 449 7.68 14.42 -18.33
C ALA A 449 6.99 13.81 -19.54
N VAL A 450 5.70 14.08 -19.69
CA VAL A 450 4.83 13.47 -20.73
C VAL A 450 4.34 14.56 -21.68
N ALA A 451 4.24 14.26 -22.97
CA ALA A 451 3.75 15.21 -23.98
C ALA A 451 2.27 15.57 -23.76
N THR A 452 1.91 16.85 -23.94
CA THR A 452 0.58 17.37 -23.55
C THR A 452 -0.56 17.09 -24.52
N SER A 453 -0.31 16.68 -25.78
CA SER A 453 -1.26 16.08 -26.74
C SER A 453 -0.59 16.00 -28.13
N GLU A 454 -0.56 14.82 -28.76
CA GLU A 454 0.08 14.62 -30.07
C GLU A 454 -0.93 14.71 -31.21
N GLY A 455 -0.98 15.86 -31.91
CA GLY A 455 -1.81 16.01 -33.10
C GLY A 455 -1.39 15.01 -34.19
N THR A 456 -2.28 14.08 -34.56
CA THR A 456 -2.11 13.24 -35.76
C THR A 456 -2.28 14.14 -36.98
N SER A 457 -1.18 14.52 -37.63
CA SER A 457 -1.22 15.29 -38.87
C SER A 457 -1.09 14.35 -40.06
N THR A 458 -2.23 14.06 -40.69
CA THR A 458 -2.33 13.40 -41.99
C THR A 458 -1.63 14.27 -43.02
N THR A 459 -0.50 13.81 -43.54
CA THR A 459 0.28 14.52 -44.57
C THR A 459 -0.51 14.57 -45.87
N THR A 460 -1.09 15.73 -46.20
CA THR A 460 -1.48 16.03 -47.59
C THR A 460 -0.27 16.67 -48.26
N SER A 461 0.39 15.90 -49.12
CA SER A 461 1.53 16.35 -49.91
C SER A 461 1.08 17.36 -50.97
N THR A 462 1.33 18.65 -50.73
CA THR A 462 1.42 19.65 -51.81
C THR A 462 2.88 19.78 -52.22
N THR A 463 3.24 19.07 -53.28
CA THR A 463 4.53 19.17 -53.97
C THR A 463 4.56 20.48 -54.75
N THR A 464 5.40 21.43 -54.33
CA THR A 464 5.84 22.55 -55.16
C THR A 464 7.09 22.10 -55.94
N THR A 465 7.01 22.10 -57.26
CA THR A 465 8.18 21.97 -58.14
C THR A 465 8.11 23.08 -59.17
N ALA A 466 9.15 23.91 -59.22
CA ALA A 466 9.30 24.98 -60.19
C ALA A 466 9.99 24.46 -61.47
N SER A 467 9.45 24.93 -62.60
CA SER A 467 10.04 25.20 -63.93
C SER A 467 10.90 24.18 -64.65
N SER A 468 10.40 23.72 -65.80
CA SER A 468 11.13 23.70 -67.08
C SER A 468 10.17 23.46 -68.26
N SER A 469 10.36 24.21 -69.34
CA SER A 469 9.68 24.20 -70.65
C SER A 469 9.73 22.85 -71.38
N THR A 470 8.77 22.49 -72.26
CA THR A 470 8.67 22.79 -73.71
C THR A 470 7.59 21.89 -74.40
N THR A 471 6.81 22.48 -75.32
CA THR A 471 6.18 21.93 -76.58
C THR A 471 5.31 20.64 -76.65
N THR A 472 4.02 20.89 -76.95
CA THR A 472 3.15 20.41 -78.09
C THR A 472 2.66 18.95 -78.26
N SER A 473 1.36 18.88 -78.65
CA SER A 473 0.64 17.87 -79.49
C SER A 473 0.01 16.67 -78.75
N SER A 474 -1.33 16.67 -78.57
CA SER A 474 -2.37 15.95 -79.36
C SER A 474 -2.20 14.42 -79.37
N THR A 475 -3.15 13.57 -78.99
CA THR A 475 -4.46 13.35 -79.65
C THR A 475 -5.29 12.32 -78.85
N THR A 476 -6.59 12.61 -78.71
CA THR A 476 -7.81 11.76 -78.77
C THR A 476 -7.72 10.22 -78.63
N SER A 477 -8.59 9.65 -77.79
CA SER A 477 -9.66 8.65 -78.11
C SER A 477 -10.14 7.99 -76.81
N SER A 478 -11.29 8.36 -76.24
CA SER A 478 -12.64 7.81 -76.51
C SER A 478 -12.73 6.28 -76.40
N THR A 479 -13.37 5.79 -75.34
CA THR A 479 -14.51 4.87 -75.48
C THR A 479 -15.43 5.08 -74.29
N SER A 480 -16.67 5.37 -74.64
CA SER A 480 -17.80 5.74 -73.83
C SER A 480 -18.70 4.54 -73.59
N THR A 481 -19.27 4.45 -72.38
CA THR A 481 -20.71 4.21 -72.09
C THR A 481 -21.32 2.86 -72.55
N THR A 482 -22.33 2.26 -71.92
CA THR A 482 -23.48 2.73 -71.12
C THR A 482 -24.14 1.41 -70.64
N THR A 483 -24.45 1.21 -69.37
CA THR A 483 -25.70 1.64 -68.69
C THR A 483 -26.87 0.70 -68.94
N SER A 484 -27.49 0.25 -67.84
CA SER A 484 -28.90 0.53 -67.51
C SER A 484 -29.24 -0.15 -66.18
N SER A 485 -29.48 0.61 -65.09
CA SER A 485 -30.72 1.35 -64.76
C SER A 485 -31.83 0.38 -64.37
N THR A 486 -32.55 0.47 -63.25
CA THR A 486 -33.26 1.59 -62.58
C THR A 486 -33.76 0.95 -61.25
N SER A 487 -33.89 1.59 -60.10
CA SER A 487 -34.81 2.69 -59.83
C SER A 487 -34.56 3.33 -58.45
N THR A 488 -34.39 4.64 -58.51
CA THR A 488 -34.53 5.65 -57.47
C THR A 488 -35.95 5.69 -56.89
N THR A 489 -36.09 5.98 -55.58
CA THR A 489 -36.87 7.13 -55.09
C THR A 489 -36.36 7.54 -53.71
N SER A 490 -36.21 8.85 -53.60
CA SER A 490 -35.70 9.70 -52.54
C SER A 490 -36.53 9.74 -51.26
N THR A 491 -35.84 9.75 -50.11
CA THR A 491 -36.32 10.46 -48.92
C THR A 491 -35.15 11.16 -48.22
N THR A 492 -35.43 12.39 -47.83
CA THR A 492 -34.56 13.44 -47.31
C THR A 492 -34.18 13.20 -45.83
N THR A 493 -32.96 13.62 -45.47
CA THR A 493 -32.54 14.14 -44.15
C THR A 493 -32.44 13.18 -42.95
N SER A 494 -31.21 12.87 -42.51
CA SER A 494 -30.63 13.42 -41.26
C SER A 494 -29.26 12.78 -40.95
N THR A 495 -28.26 13.64 -40.82
CA THR A 495 -26.94 13.36 -40.24
C THR A 495 -27.11 12.98 -38.77
N THR A 496 -26.79 11.74 -38.40
CA THR A 496 -26.72 11.35 -36.99
C THR A 496 -25.37 11.79 -36.44
N SER A 497 -25.37 12.98 -35.84
CA SER A 497 -24.38 13.44 -34.86
C SER A 497 -24.18 12.35 -33.80
N SER A 498 -22.93 11.99 -33.50
CA SER A 498 -22.61 11.26 -32.27
C SER A 498 -23.23 12.01 -31.09
N ALA A 499 -24.10 11.34 -30.35
CA ALA A 499 -24.88 11.94 -29.29
C ALA A 499 -23.94 12.36 -28.14
N ILE A 500 -23.65 13.66 -28.06
CA ILE A 500 -23.34 14.34 -26.80
C ILE A 500 -24.63 14.26 -25.98
N SER A 501 -24.58 13.61 -24.82
CA SER A 501 -25.72 13.51 -23.92
C SER A 501 -26.26 14.89 -23.59
N THR A 502 -27.58 15.03 -23.71
CA THR A 502 -28.32 16.24 -23.36
C THR A 502 -28.11 16.58 -21.89
N PRO A 503 -27.62 17.79 -21.55
CA PRO A 503 -27.52 18.21 -20.18
C PRO A 503 -28.92 18.24 -19.53
N THR A 504 -28.96 17.86 -18.26
CA THR A 504 -30.09 18.14 -17.36
C THR A 504 -30.50 19.62 -17.50
N SER A 505 -31.80 19.94 -17.43
CA SER A 505 -32.27 21.34 -17.58
C SER A 505 -31.48 22.27 -16.64
N GLY A 506 -30.71 23.21 -17.20
CA GLY A 506 -29.93 24.20 -16.44
C GLY A 506 -28.40 24.11 -16.54
N TRP A 507 -27.83 23.08 -17.19
CA TRP A 507 -26.38 22.94 -17.43
C TRP A 507 -26.02 23.06 -18.91
N SER A 508 -24.83 23.58 -19.21
CA SER A 508 -24.30 23.76 -20.56
C SER A 508 -22.90 23.19 -20.64
N TYR A 509 -22.64 22.31 -21.61
CA TYR A 509 -21.31 21.77 -21.83
C TYR A 509 -20.34 22.86 -22.29
N GLN A 510 -19.20 22.98 -21.63
CA GLN A 510 -18.17 23.99 -21.91
C GLN A 510 -17.04 23.42 -22.77
N GLY A 511 -16.90 22.09 -22.85
CA GLY A 511 -15.85 21.40 -23.60
C GLY A 511 -14.92 20.58 -22.72
N CYS A 512 -13.93 19.95 -23.34
CA CYS A 512 -12.86 19.25 -22.62
C CYS A 512 -11.80 20.25 -22.10
N TYR A 513 -11.45 20.19 -20.82
CA TYR A 513 -10.45 21.07 -20.19
C TYR A 513 -9.32 20.25 -19.56
N THR A 514 -8.10 20.80 -19.55
CA THR A 514 -6.97 20.22 -18.80
C THR A 514 -7.23 20.24 -17.31
N ASP A 515 -6.89 19.17 -16.61
CA ASP A 515 -6.77 19.11 -15.15
C ASP A 515 -5.31 18.91 -14.72
N SER A 516 -5.00 19.03 -13.44
CA SER A 516 -3.64 18.85 -12.89
C SER A 516 -3.68 18.46 -11.41
N GLU A 517 -2.53 18.23 -10.80
CA GLU A 517 -2.42 17.98 -9.35
C GLU A 517 -3.03 19.09 -8.49
N THR A 518 -3.00 20.35 -8.96
CA THR A 518 -3.62 21.50 -8.27
C THR A 518 -5.13 21.62 -8.49
N ARG A 519 -5.69 20.78 -9.37
CA ARG A 519 -7.10 20.69 -9.79
C ARG A 519 -7.70 21.97 -10.38
N THR A 520 -8.20 21.87 -11.60
CA THR A 520 -8.91 22.90 -12.37
C THR A 520 -10.22 23.31 -11.69
N LEU A 521 -10.90 22.36 -11.05
CA LEU A 521 -12.05 22.58 -10.18
C LEU A 521 -11.69 22.15 -8.76
N THR A 522 -11.48 23.12 -7.87
CA THR A 522 -10.93 22.89 -6.52
C THR A 522 -11.98 22.76 -5.42
N GLY A 523 -13.27 22.66 -5.75
CA GLY A 523 -14.36 22.61 -4.77
C GLY A 523 -14.62 21.18 -4.27
N LEU A 524 -15.67 20.54 -4.80
CA LEU A 524 -16.07 19.18 -4.42
C LEU A 524 -15.37 18.14 -5.29
N TYR A 525 -14.94 17.01 -4.70
CA TYR A 525 -14.44 15.82 -5.39
C TYR A 525 -15.11 14.55 -4.89
N VAL A 526 -15.52 13.66 -5.81
CA VAL A 526 -16.14 12.36 -5.52
C VAL A 526 -15.69 11.33 -6.56
N SER A 527 -15.35 10.10 -6.12
CA SER A 527 -15.09 8.95 -7.01
C SER A 527 -16.17 7.87 -6.81
N ASP A 528 -16.75 7.37 -7.90
CA ASP A 528 -17.90 6.46 -7.93
C ASP A 528 -17.76 5.50 -9.14
N SER A 529 -17.67 4.19 -8.88
CA SER A 529 -17.53 3.20 -9.96
C SER A 529 -18.72 3.15 -10.93
N ALA A 530 -19.87 3.72 -10.55
CA ALA A 530 -21.07 3.88 -11.38
C ALA A 530 -21.36 5.36 -11.73
N GLN A 531 -20.32 6.20 -11.89
CA GLN A 531 -20.43 7.62 -12.25
C GLN A 531 -21.10 7.86 -13.61
N THR A 532 -21.91 8.94 -13.74
CA THR A 532 -22.45 9.49 -15.01
C THR A 532 -22.30 11.02 -15.05
N VAL A 533 -22.52 11.65 -16.20
CA VAL A 533 -22.46 13.12 -16.34
C VAL A 533 -23.52 13.80 -15.47
N GLU A 534 -24.76 13.30 -15.49
CA GLU A 534 -25.92 13.86 -14.78
C GLU A 534 -25.76 13.71 -13.28
N LYS A 535 -25.20 12.58 -12.82
CA LYS A 535 -24.85 12.39 -11.41
C LYS A 535 -23.87 13.45 -10.92
N CYS A 536 -22.91 13.86 -11.75
CA CYS A 536 -21.96 14.90 -11.38
C CYS A 536 -22.61 16.29 -11.37
N GLN A 537 -23.35 16.64 -12.43
CA GLN A 537 -24.08 17.91 -12.51
C GLN A 537 -25.06 18.09 -11.34
N ALA A 538 -25.80 17.05 -10.98
CA ALA A 538 -26.73 17.09 -9.85
C ALA A 538 -26.00 17.33 -8.51
N ARG A 539 -24.84 16.69 -8.29
CA ARG A 539 -24.01 16.92 -7.11
C ARG A 539 -23.47 18.35 -7.06
N CYS A 540 -22.98 18.88 -8.17
CA CYS A 540 -22.46 20.25 -8.24
C CYS A 540 -23.58 21.31 -8.11
N GLN A 541 -24.76 21.06 -8.68
CA GLN A 541 -25.93 21.93 -8.55
C GLN A 541 -26.45 21.99 -7.11
N ALA A 542 -26.57 20.82 -6.45
CA ALA A 542 -26.97 20.74 -5.05
C ALA A 542 -25.95 21.43 -4.14
N GLY A 543 -24.68 21.41 -4.55
CA GLY A 543 -23.60 22.19 -3.96
C GLY A 543 -23.45 23.60 -4.51
N GLY A 544 -24.44 24.24 -5.15
CA GLY A 544 -24.34 25.66 -5.54
C GLY A 544 -23.11 26.07 -6.38
N TYR A 545 -22.49 25.13 -7.12
CA TYR A 545 -21.30 25.37 -7.92
C TYR A 545 -21.67 25.72 -9.36
N LEU A 546 -21.02 26.74 -9.92
CA LEU A 546 -21.22 27.13 -11.32
C LEU A 546 -20.67 26.12 -12.33
N TYR A 547 -19.68 25.32 -11.94
CA TYR A 547 -18.96 24.41 -12.83
C TYR A 547 -18.93 22.99 -12.27
N ALA A 548 -19.11 22.02 -13.16
CA ALA A 548 -19.02 20.58 -12.92
C ALA A 548 -18.06 19.96 -13.95
N GLY A 549 -17.21 19.04 -13.53
CA GLY A 549 -16.26 18.37 -14.40
C GLY A 549 -16.18 16.89 -14.07
N VAL A 550 -16.29 16.02 -15.06
CA VAL A 550 -16.11 14.56 -14.88
C VAL A 550 -14.78 14.12 -15.48
N GLU A 551 -14.07 13.26 -14.76
CA GLU A 551 -12.72 12.76 -15.09
C GLU A 551 -12.62 11.25 -14.90
N TYR A 552 -11.67 10.63 -15.61
CA TYR A 552 -11.22 9.25 -15.43
C TYR A 552 -12.35 8.20 -15.38
N GLY A 553 -13.48 8.46 -16.04
CA GLY A 553 -14.63 7.56 -16.08
C GLY A 553 -15.45 7.48 -14.79
N VAL A 554 -14.84 7.73 -13.62
CA VAL A 554 -15.43 7.50 -12.30
C VAL A 554 -15.42 8.71 -11.37
N GLU A 555 -14.76 9.81 -11.77
CA GLU A 555 -14.52 10.96 -10.90
C GLU A 555 -15.40 12.16 -11.26
N CYS A 556 -15.77 12.95 -10.26
CA CYS A 556 -16.59 14.15 -10.38
C CYS A 556 -16.00 15.28 -9.54
N PHE A 557 -15.86 16.45 -10.17
CA PHE A 557 -15.30 17.68 -9.61
C PHE A 557 -16.28 18.85 -9.75
N CYS A 558 -16.33 19.76 -8.77
CA CYS A 558 -17.16 20.96 -8.82
C CYS A 558 -16.38 22.21 -8.38
N SER A 559 -16.68 23.38 -8.95
CA SER A 559 -16.15 24.66 -8.47
C SER A 559 -17.01 25.85 -8.91
N ASN A 560 -16.83 27.01 -8.29
CA ASN A 560 -17.43 28.28 -8.73
C ASN A 560 -16.52 29.09 -9.66
N THR A 561 -15.25 28.72 -9.70
CA THR A 561 -14.22 29.28 -10.58
C THR A 561 -13.49 28.14 -11.27
N ILE A 562 -13.05 28.40 -12.49
CA ILE A 562 -12.10 27.55 -13.19
C ILE A 562 -10.73 28.19 -12.91
N LEU A 563 -9.75 27.43 -12.40
CA LEU A 563 -8.40 27.97 -12.24
C LEU A 563 -7.88 28.49 -13.59
N SER A 564 -7.21 29.64 -13.59
CA SER A 564 -6.71 30.30 -14.80
C SER A 564 -5.69 29.47 -15.58
N THR A 565 -5.12 28.43 -14.95
CA THR A 565 -4.22 27.46 -15.57
C THR A 565 -4.95 26.43 -16.43
N ALA A 566 -6.27 26.31 -16.32
CA ALA A 566 -7.06 25.39 -17.11
C ALA A 566 -7.22 25.89 -18.55
N SER A 567 -6.96 25.01 -19.51
CA SER A 567 -7.09 25.31 -20.93
C SER A 567 -8.07 24.33 -21.57
N LYS A 568 -8.92 24.85 -22.47
CA LYS A 568 -9.81 24.01 -23.26
C LYS A 568 -8.98 23.25 -24.30
N VAL A 569 -9.18 21.95 -24.40
CA VAL A 569 -8.45 21.03 -25.30
C VAL A 569 -9.43 20.33 -26.25
N ALA A 570 -8.91 19.47 -27.12
CA ALA A 570 -9.72 18.72 -28.07
C ALA A 570 -10.69 17.77 -27.36
N GLU A 571 -11.91 17.62 -27.88
CA GLU A 571 -12.95 16.74 -27.33
C GLU A 571 -12.50 15.26 -27.26
N SER A 572 -11.57 14.86 -28.14
CA SER A 572 -10.95 13.53 -28.14
C SER A 572 -10.13 13.22 -26.89
N ASP A 573 -9.63 14.24 -26.19
CA ASP A 573 -8.87 14.08 -24.95
C ASP A 573 -9.77 13.69 -23.78
N CYS A 574 -11.08 13.96 -23.89
CA CYS A 574 -12.10 13.55 -22.93
C CYS A 574 -12.86 12.32 -23.44
N SER A 575 -12.14 11.29 -23.91
CA SER A 575 -12.74 10.14 -24.60
C SER A 575 -13.09 8.95 -23.68
N MET A 576 -12.71 8.99 -22.41
CA MET A 576 -13.03 7.93 -21.46
C MET A 576 -14.53 7.87 -21.21
N THR A 577 -15.08 6.66 -21.25
CA THR A 577 -16.50 6.45 -20.98
C THR A 577 -16.79 6.50 -19.49
N CYS A 578 -17.96 6.97 -19.11
CA CYS A 578 -18.40 6.94 -17.72
C CYS A 578 -18.60 5.50 -17.23
N GLY A 579 -18.18 5.18 -16.00
CA GLY A 579 -18.30 3.83 -15.42
C GLY A 579 -19.76 3.39 -15.24
N GLY A 580 -20.68 4.33 -15.02
CA GLY A 580 -22.12 4.09 -14.93
C GLY A 580 -22.88 4.20 -16.25
N ASN A 581 -22.27 4.75 -17.31
CA ASN A 581 -22.90 4.85 -18.63
C ASN A 581 -21.84 4.91 -19.75
N SER A 582 -21.69 3.82 -20.50
CA SER A 582 -20.73 3.75 -21.60
C SER A 582 -21.08 4.60 -22.82
N GLY A 583 -22.31 5.11 -22.91
CA GLY A 583 -22.74 6.06 -23.92
C GLY A 583 -22.31 7.50 -23.66
N GLU A 584 -21.79 7.80 -22.48
CA GLU A 584 -21.35 9.14 -22.06
C GLU A 584 -19.83 9.24 -21.94
N LYS A 585 -19.32 10.47 -22.01
CA LYS A 585 -17.90 10.78 -21.85
C LYS A 585 -17.63 11.44 -20.50
N CYS A 586 -16.76 10.82 -19.72
CA CYS A 586 -16.34 11.25 -18.39
C CYS A 586 -14.85 11.59 -18.36
N GLY A 587 -14.43 12.48 -19.26
CA GLY A 587 -13.06 12.98 -19.27
C GLY A 587 -12.03 11.95 -19.71
N ALA A 588 -10.83 12.01 -19.11
CA ALA A 588 -9.74 11.03 -19.14
C ALA A 588 -8.73 11.43 -18.06
N GLY A 589 -7.58 10.75 -17.92
CA GLY A 589 -6.58 11.15 -16.92
C GLY A 589 -6.12 12.60 -17.11
N TYR A 590 -6.34 13.44 -16.10
CA TYR A 590 -6.12 14.88 -16.12
C TYR A 590 -6.87 15.64 -17.24
N ARG A 591 -8.08 15.19 -17.58
CA ARG A 591 -8.96 15.79 -18.60
C ARG A 591 -10.40 15.82 -18.11
N LEU A 592 -10.94 17.02 -17.90
CA LEU A 592 -12.30 17.22 -17.42
C LEU A 592 -13.25 17.49 -18.58
N SER A 593 -14.30 16.69 -18.71
CA SER A 593 -15.46 17.14 -19.49
C SER A 593 -16.22 18.16 -18.65
N LEU A 594 -16.10 19.44 -19.00
CA LEU A 594 -16.54 20.55 -18.18
C LEU A 594 -17.94 21.05 -18.57
N TYR A 595 -18.77 21.32 -17.57
CA TYR A 595 -20.13 21.82 -17.70
C TYR A 595 -20.30 23.06 -16.82
N LYS A 596 -21.15 23.99 -17.25
CA LYS A 596 -21.48 25.24 -16.54
C LYS A 596 -22.97 25.40 -16.36
N ALA A 597 -23.41 25.75 -15.16
CA ALA A 597 -24.80 26.08 -14.85
C ALA A 597 -25.20 27.47 -15.41
N ALA A 598 -26.46 27.60 -15.85
CA ALA A 598 -27.02 28.86 -16.36
C ALA A 598 -27.18 29.95 -15.29
N SER A 599 -27.45 29.53 -14.04
CA SER A 599 -27.45 30.39 -12.86
C SER A 599 -27.20 29.55 -11.62
N VAL A 600 -26.37 30.05 -10.70
CA VAL A 600 -26.35 29.56 -9.32
C VAL A 600 -27.10 30.57 -8.46
N ALA A 601 -28.01 30.09 -7.61
CA ALA A 601 -28.70 30.95 -6.67
C ALA A 601 -27.67 31.55 -5.66
N PRO A 602 -27.72 32.85 -5.35
CA PRO A 602 -26.77 33.47 -4.43
C PRO A 602 -26.87 32.80 -3.06
N VAL A 603 -25.72 32.38 -2.53
CA VAL A 603 -25.62 31.60 -1.30
C VAL A 603 -25.37 32.53 -0.12
N SER A 604 -26.37 32.73 0.73
CA SER A 604 -26.24 33.40 2.02
C SER A 604 -25.94 32.41 3.13
N TRP A 605 -25.05 32.76 4.05
CA TRP A 605 -24.69 31.92 5.19
C TRP A 605 -25.43 32.38 6.45
N SER A 606 -26.10 31.44 7.12
CA SER A 606 -26.73 31.64 8.41
C SER A 606 -25.96 30.86 9.48
N ASN A 607 -25.83 31.40 10.69
CA ASN A 607 -25.19 30.67 11.78
C ASN A 607 -26.07 29.48 12.18
N TYR A 608 -25.53 28.27 12.06
CA TYR A 608 -26.22 27.04 12.42
C TYR A 608 -26.01 26.69 13.91
N GLY A 609 -24.83 27.00 14.46
CA GLY A 609 -24.52 26.81 15.87
C GLY A 609 -23.30 25.94 16.13
N CYS A 610 -23.01 25.68 17.42
CA CYS A 610 -21.90 24.81 17.83
C CYS A 610 -22.32 23.35 17.65
N VAL A 611 -21.52 22.53 16.97
CA VAL A 611 -21.86 21.13 16.68
C VAL A 611 -20.67 20.25 17.04
N ALA A 612 -20.92 19.15 17.75
CA ALA A 612 -19.88 18.19 18.07
C ALA A 612 -19.43 17.45 16.81
N GLU A 613 -18.12 17.21 16.72
CA GLU A 613 -17.52 16.36 15.70
C GLU A 613 -18.00 14.90 15.80
N GLY A 614 -17.69 14.09 14.78
CA GLY A 614 -18.12 12.68 14.71
C GLY A 614 -17.48 11.78 15.76
N THR A 615 -18.18 10.72 16.15
CA THR A 615 -17.75 9.77 17.20
C THR A 615 -17.18 8.45 16.64
N THR A 616 -17.19 8.26 15.33
CA THR A 616 -16.76 7.04 14.62
C THR A 616 -16.01 7.40 13.33
N GLY A 617 -15.35 6.44 12.65
CA GLY A 617 -14.63 6.70 11.40
C GLY A 617 -13.51 7.76 11.55
N THR A 618 -13.37 8.67 10.58
CA THR A 618 -12.41 9.80 10.65
C THR A 618 -12.76 10.84 11.74
N ARG A 619 -13.86 10.63 12.48
CA ARG A 619 -14.35 11.51 13.56
C ARG A 619 -14.70 12.93 13.10
N ARG A 620 -15.00 13.14 11.82
CA ARG A 620 -15.42 14.45 11.27
C ARG A 620 -16.91 14.49 10.96
N ALA A 621 -17.62 15.48 11.51
CA ALA A 621 -19.03 15.77 11.24
C ALA A 621 -19.23 16.30 9.81
N LEU A 622 -18.34 17.20 9.37
CA LEU A 622 -18.25 17.67 7.99
C LEU A 622 -17.12 16.91 7.27
N THR A 623 -17.48 16.06 6.31
CA THR A 623 -16.56 15.13 5.64
C THR A 623 -16.18 15.53 4.21
N GLY A 624 -16.51 16.76 3.82
CA GLY A 624 -16.09 17.34 2.55
C GLY A 624 -14.68 17.94 2.64
N ALA A 625 -14.44 19.04 1.93
CA ALA A 625 -13.12 19.70 1.92
C ALA A 625 -12.70 20.21 3.31
N SER A 626 -11.39 20.20 3.59
CA SER A 626 -10.82 20.72 4.84
C SER A 626 -9.58 21.57 4.58
N TYR A 627 -9.43 22.67 5.33
CA TYR A 627 -8.35 23.65 5.17
C TYR A 627 -7.80 24.08 6.54
N ASP A 628 -6.49 24.29 6.60
CA ASP A 628 -5.81 24.86 7.76
C ASP A 628 -5.08 26.14 7.32
N GLN A 629 -5.42 27.29 7.91
CA GLN A 629 -4.89 28.60 7.49
C GLN A 629 -4.53 29.47 8.70
N SER A 630 -3.40 30.16 8.61
CA SER A 630 -2.88 31.04 9.68
C SER A 630 -3.67 32.35 9.86
N ASN A 631 -4.63 32.65 8.97
CA ASN A 631 -5.52 33.80 9.05
C ASN A 631 -7.01 33.40 9.12
N MET A 632 -7.32 32.20 9.60
CA MET A 632 -8.69 31.67 9.59
C MET A 632 -9.69 32.56 10.34
N THR A 633 -10.84 32.83 9.70
CA THR A 633 -12.04 33.47 10.26
C THR A 633 -13.30 32.77 9.72
N PRO A 634 -14.48 32.92 10.35
CA PRO A 634 -15.73 32.37 9.83
C PRO A 634 -16.05 32.82 8.40
N ALA A 635 -15.82 34.09 8.06
CA ALA A 635 -16.04 34.61 6.71
C ALA A 635 -15.08 33.99 5.68
N THR A 636 -13.83 33.75 6.08
CA THR A 636 -12.84 33.04 5.24
C THR A 636 -13.28 31.59 5.02
N CYS A 637 -13.69 30.88 6.07
CA CYS A 637 -14.15 29.49 5.97
C CYS A 637 -15.44 29.36 5.15
N GLN A 638 -16.41 30.27 5.31
CA GLN A 638 -17.62 30.32 4.48
C GLN A 638 -17.30 30.54 3.00
N THR A 639 -16.26 31.32 2.69
CA THR A 639 -15.80 31.55 1.32
C THR A 639 -15.12 30.30 0.73
N LEU A 640 -14.26 29.63 1.53
CA LEU A 640 -13.59 28.38 1.15
C LEU A 640 -14.58 27.21 0.99
N CYS A 641 -15.66 27.21 1.77
CA CYS A 641 -16.73 26.21 1.72
C CYS A 641 -17.88 26.60 0.79
N LEU A 642 -17.72 27.62 -0.06
CA LEU A 642 -18.71 27.93 -1.08
C LEU A 642 -18.97 26.69 -1.91
N GLY A 643 -20.23 26.25 -1.84
CA GLY A 643 -20.76 25.09 -2.53
C GLY A 643 -20.88 23.79 -1.70
N TYR A 644 -20.67 23.89 -0.40
CA TYR A 644 -21.18 22.92 0.56
C TYR A 644 -22.40 23.47 1.30
N THR A 645 -23.26 22.58 1.79
CA THR A 645 -24.44 22.98 2.59
C THR A 645 -24.02 23.60 3.93
N TYR A 646 -22.87 23.19 4.45
CA TYR A 646 -22.34 23.60 5.75
C TYR A 646 -20.85 23.93 5.68
N ALA A 647 -20.44 24.96 6.42
CA ALA A 647 -19.06 25.35 6.67
C ALA A 647 -18.83 25.37 8.18
N GLY A 648 -17.76 24.77 8.68
CA GLY A 648 -17.48 24.62 10.10
C GLY A 648 -16.05 25.02 10.44
N VAL A 649 -15.88 25.93 11.38
CA VAL A 649 -14.55 26.31 11.90
C VAL A 649 -14.26 25.57 13.20
N GLU A 650 -13.04 25.05 13.35
CA GLU A 650 -12.58 24.29 14.52
C GLU A 650 -11.23 24.80 15.03
N ALA A 651 -11.00 24.68 16.34
CA ALA A 651 -9.71 24.90 17.00
C ALA A 651 -9.01 26.25 16.72
N GLY A 652 -9.71 27.25 16.19
CA GLY A 652 -9.16 28.59 15.91
C GLY A 652 -8.53 28.79 14.53
N HIS A 653 -8.11 27.72 13.83
CA HIS A 653 -7.32 27.79 12.59
C HIS A 653 -7.84 26.87 11.47
N GLN A 654 -8.75 25.95 11.79
CA GLN A 654 -9.19 24.90 10.88
C GLN A 654 -10.57 25.20 10.32
N CYS A 655 -10.82 24.79 9.08
CA CYS A 655 -12.08 24.93 8.36
C CYS A 655 -12.45 23.61 7.70
N PHE A 656 -13.71 23.19 7.87
CA PHE A 656 -14.26 21.95 7.35
C PHE A 656 -15.56 22.24 6.62
N CYS A 657 -15.73 21.66 5.44
CA CYS A 657 -16.90 21.84 4.58
C CYS A 657 -17.66 20.52 4.48
N GLY A 658 -18.98 20.56 4.32
CA GLY A 658 -19.75 19.33 4.12
C GLY A 658 -21.21 19.57 3.78
N ASN A 659 -21.84 18.55 3.19
CA ASN A 659 -23.26 18.63 2.80
C ASN A 659 -24.20 18.01 3.84
N SER A 660 -23.65 17.31 4.83
CA SER A 660 -24.37 16.75 5.97
C SER A 660 -23.54 16.94 7.24
N LEU A 661 -24.23 17.13 8.37
CA LEU A 661 -23.63 17.22 9.70
C LEU A 661 -23.77 15.92 10.51
N THR A 662 -24.39 14.90 9.92
CA THR A 662 -24.70 13.62 10.60
C THR A 662 -23.76 12.47 10.19
N ASN A 663 -22.54 12.80 9.74
CA ASN A 663 -21.58 11.81 9.29
C ASN A 663 -20.75 11.27 10.45
N ASN A 664 -20.21 10.06 10.32
CA ASN A 664 -19.23 9.53 11.26
C ASN A 664 -19.71 9.52 12.71
N GLY A 665 -21.01 9.36 12.96
CA GLY A 665 -21.60 9.38 14.29
C GLY A 665 -21.71 10.78 14.92
N ALA A 666 -21.47 11.85 14.16
CA ALA A 666 -21.96 13.17 14.51
C ALA A 666 -23.49 13.17 14.35
N SER A 667 -24.21 13.86 15.24
CA SER A 667 -25.68 13.94 15.16
C SER A 667 -26.17 15.18 14.41
N GLY A 668 -25.26 16.11 14.09
CA GLY A 668 -25.58 17.44 13.59
C GLY A 668 -26.42 18.29 14.54
N ALA A 669 -26.61 17.84 15.79
CA ALA A 669 -27.34 18.56 16.81
C ALA A 669 -26.51 19.74 17.33
N ILE A 670 -27.19 20.85 17.62
CA ILE A 670 -26.57 22.03 18.19
C ILE A 670 -26.21 21.73 19.65
N ALA A 671 -24.92 21.66 19.93
CA ALA A 671 -24.32 21.54 21.25
C ALA A 671 -24.27 22.91 21.97
N ALA A 672 -23.88 22.89 23.24
CA ALA A 672 -23.72 24.10 24.03
C ALA A 672 -22.67 25.03 23.39
N SER A 673 -23.00 26.32 23.22
CA SER A 673 -22.12 27.30 22.58
C SER A 673 -20.78 27.46 23.32
N SER A 674 -20.74 27.18 24.63
CA SER A 674 -19.52 27.16 25.46
C SER A 674 -18.43 26.22 24.93
N ASN A 675 -18.81 25.18 24.18
CA ASN A 675 -17.86 24.23 23.61
C ASN A 675 -17.20 24.78 22.33
N CYS A 676 -17.72 25.86 21.74
CA CYS A 676 -17.19 26.52 20.56
C CYS A 676 -16.66 27.94 20.87
N GLN A 677 -15.81 28.06 21.90
CA GLN A 677 -15.34 29.36 22.40
C GLN A 677 -13.87 29.68 22.07
N THR A 678 -13.20 28.85 21.28
CA THR A 678 -11.83 29.12 20.83
C THR A 678 -11.81 30.34 19.92
N ASN A 679 -10.90 31.28 20.17
CA ASN A 679 -10.74 32.47 19.35
C ASN A 679 -10.14 32.11 17.99
N CYS A 680 -10.58 32.81 16.94
CA CYS A 680 -9.98 32.66 15.61
C CYS A 680 -8.57 33.25 15.58
N ILE A 681 -7.66 32.61 14.84
CA ILE A 681 -6.28 33.10 14.66
C ILE A 681 -6.21 34.34 13.76
N GLY A 682 -7.11 34.45 12.77
CA GLY A 682 -7.18 35.60 11.86
C GLY A 682 -7.86 36.83 12.44
N ASP A 683 -8.69 36.67 13.46
CA ASP A 683 -9.33 37.75 14.22
C ASP A 683 -9.74 37.24 15.61
N SER A 684 -8.99 37.62 16.64
CA SER A 684 -9.19 37.13 18.00
C SER A 684 -10.49 37.60 18.65
N SER A 685 -11.20 38.55 18.05
CA SER A 685 -12.53 38.99 18.52
C SER A 685 -13.65 38.02 18.10
N GLN A 686 -13.37 37.09 17.19
CA GLN A 686 -14.32 36.12 16.65
C GLN A 686 -14.06 34.70 17.19
N LYS A 687 -15.09 33.85 17.12
CA LYS A 687 -15.04 32.46 17.62
C LYS A 687 -14.97 31.46 16.46
N CYS A 688 -14.05 30.50 16.57
CA CYS A 688 -13.75 29.49 15.56
C CYS A 688 -13.79 28.08 16.15
N GLY A 689 -14.97 27.69 16.65
CA GLY A 689 -15.21 26.37 17.22
C GLY A 689 -14.50 26.13 18.55
N GLY A 690 -14.19 24.87 18.82
CA GLY A 690 -13.47 24.41 20.00
C GLY A 690 -12.97 22.98 19.79
N SER A 691 -12.29 22.41 20.79
CA SER A 691 -11.68 21.08 20.63
C SER A 691 -12.77 20.01 20.47
N TRP A 692 -12.89 19.44 19.26
CA TRP A 692 -13.95 18.50 18.84
C TRP A 692 -15.34 19.11 18.66
N TYR A 693 -15.42 20.43 18.48
CA TYR A 693 -16.68 21.14 18.24
C TYR A 693 -16.53 22.22 17.16
N LEU A 694 -17.34 22.11 16.11
CA LEU A 694 -17.38 23.05 14.99
C LEU A 694 -18.31 24.22 15.30
N GLY A 695 -17.83 25.44 15.05
CA GLY A 695 -18.72 26.58 14.82
C GLY A 695 -19.28 26.49 13.40
N VAL A 696 -20.52 26.06 13.24
CA VAL A 696 -21.10 25.72 11.92
C VAL A 696 -21.98 26.84 11.39
N PHE A 697 -21.85 27.08 10.09
CA PHE A 697 -22.68 27.96 9.28
C PHE A 697 -23.36 27.13 8.19
N LYS A 698 -24.65 27.42 7.94
CA LYS A 698 -25.45 26.75 6.92
C LYS A 698 -25.72 27.69 5.75
N ALA A 699 -25.41 27.21 4.56
CA ALA A 699 -25.71 27.86 3.30
C ALA A 699 -27.23 27.86 3.02
N SER A 700 -27.72 28.96 2.47
CA SER A 700 -29.09 29.12 2.00
C SER A 700 -29.04 29.79 0.64
N THR A 701 -29.61 29.15 -0.37
CA THR A 701 -29.67 29.67 -1.74
C THR A 701 -30.89 30.56 -1.88
N GLY A 702 -30.70 31.86 -2.08
CA GLY A 702 -31.78 32.79 -2.32
C GLY A 702 -32.49 32.47 -3.64
N SER A 703 -33.75 32.06 -3.58
CA SER A 703 -34.64 32.15 -4.74
C SER A 703 -34.86 33.63 -5.02
N ALA A 704 -34.56 34.08 -6.23
CA ALA A 704 -35.03 35.39 -6.68
C ALA A 704 -36.56 35.36 -6.68
N SER A 705 -37.18 35.98 -5.69
CA SER A 705 -38.58 36.40 -5.75
C SER A 705 -38.76 37.64 -4.87
N THR A 706 -38.84 38.77 -5.56
CA THR A 706 -39.61 39.98 -5.31
C THR A 706 -40.14 40.22 -3.88
N THR A 707 -39.56 41.27 -3.26
CA THR A 707 -40.16 42.26 -2.34
C THR A 707 -41.47 41.92 -1.61
N SER A 708 -41.44 41.88 -0.27
CA SER A 708 -42.08 42.92 0.58
C SER A 708 -41.92 42.67 2.08
N SER A 709 -41.17 43.57 2.73
CA SER A 709 -41.47 44.27 4.00
C SER A 709 -42.16 43.54 5.19
N THR A 710 -41.53 43.61 6.38
CA THR A 710 -41.95 44.44 7.57
C THR A 710 -41.54 43.81 8.94
N THR A 711 -40.58 44.47 9.61
CA THR A 711 -40.34 44.74 11.07
C THR A 711 -40.65 43.75 12.22
N THR A 712 -39.59 43.51 13.03
CA THR A 712 -39.43 43.85 14.47
C THR A 712 -39.89 42.90 15.61
N ALA A 713 -38.92 42.68 16.53
CA ALA A 713 -39.00 42.60 18.01
C ALA A 713 -39.24 41.28 18.80
N THR A 714 -38.18 40.89 19.52
CA THR A 714 -38.05 40.87 21.01
C THR A 714 -38.67 39.73 21.87
N THR A 715 -37.75 39.02 22.56
CA THR A 715 -37.76 38.43 23.93
C THR A 715 -38.67 37.27 24.39
N THR A 716 -38.05 36.54 25.34
CA THR A 716 -38.53 35.91 26.59
C THR A 716 -38.94 34.43 26.61
N THR A 717 -38.04 33.65 27.24
CA THR A 717 -38.21 32.78 28.42
C THR A 717 -39.56 32.07 28.64
N SER A 718 -39.55 30.74 28.78
CA SER A 718 -39.88 29.99 30.03
C SER A 718 -40.41 28.55 29.81
N THR A 719 -39.73 27.63 30.49
CA THR A 719 -40.18 26.51 31.33
C THR A 719 -41.45 25.65 31.04
N SER A 720 -41.20 24.34 31.10
CA SER A 720 -41.87 23.31 31.94
C SER A 720 -42.97 22.36 31.38
N THR A 721 -42.72 21.08 31.67
CA THR A 721 -43.60 20.00 32.16
C THR A 721 -44.62 19.27 31.26
N SER A 722 -44.22 18.05 30.91
CA SER A 722 -44.81 16.74 31.33
C SER A 722 -46.32 16.57 31.53
N SER A 723 -46.92 15.63 30.81
CA SER A 723 -47.67 14.44 31.31
C SER A 723 -48.48 13.82 30.13
N THR A 724 -48.35 12.54 29.77
CA THR A 724 -48.76 11.26 30.38
C THR A 724 -50.11 10.73 29.88
N SER A 725 -50.04 9.54 29.27
CA SER A 725 -50.98 8.40 29.31
C SER A 725 -51.95 8.07 28.15
N SER A 726 -51.72 6.84 27.66
CA SER A 726 -52.63 5.69 27.45
C SER A 726 -53.57 5.66 26.23
N THR A 727 -53.28 4.80 25.25
CA THR A 727 -53.86 3.45 24.98
C THR A 727 -55.19 3.55 24.20
N THR A 728 -55.36 3.04 22.98
CA THR A 728 -55.61 1.61 22.70
C THR A 728 -55.58 1.31 21.18
N THR A 729 -55.12 0.10 20.90
CA THR A 729 -54.88 -0.68 19.66
C THR A 729 -55.98 -0.77 18.58
N THR A 730 -55.55 -0.88 17.32
CA THR A 730 -55.96 -2.00 16.44
C THR A 730 -54.94 -2.28 15.33
N THR A 731 -54.86 -3.56 15.01
CA THR A 731 -53.80 -4.35 14.35
C THR A 731 -53.88 -4.42 12.83
N THR A 732 -52.71 -4.50 12.16
CA THR A 732 -52.47 -5.45 11.06
C THR A 732 -50.96 -5.70 10.88
N SER A 733 -50.55 -6.98 10.93
CA SER A 733 -49.20 -7.54 10.71
C SER A 733 -48.84 -7.59 9.20
N SER A 734 -47.62 -7.76 8.69
CA SER A 734 -46.43 -8.59 9.02
C SER A 734 -45.21 -8.02 8.24
N GLY A 735 -43.93 -8.28 8.51
CA GLY A 735 -43.25 -9.22 9.39
C GLY A 735 -41.75 -8.90 9.50
N ALA A 736 -41.15 -9.33 10.61
CA ALA A 736 -39.75 -9.16 10.98
C ALA A 736 -39.00 -10.50 10.90
N THR A 737 -37.66 -10.45 10.91
CA THR A 737 -36.83 -11.58 11.35
C THR A 737 -35.61 -11.05 12.11
N SER A 738 -35.50 -11.45 13.38
CA SER A 738 -34.38 -11.26 14.31
C SER A 738 -34.24 -12.53 15.17
N THR A 739 -33.04 -12.79 15.73
CA THR A 739 -32.88 -13.63 16.95
C THR A 739 -31.61 -13.26 17.75
N PRO A 740 -31.57 -13.46 19.11
CA PRO A 740 -30.75 -12.69 20.07
C PRO A 740 -29.73 -13.49 20.92
N THR A 741 -28.78 -12.83 21.60
CA THR A 741 -27.91 -13.38 22.68
C THR A 741 -28.40 -13.03 24.10
N SER A 742 -28.44 -14.00 25.02
CA SER A 742 -29.08 -13.93 26.34
C SER A 742 -28.17 -13.42 27.48
N TRP A 743 -28.20 -12.12 27.75
CA TRP A 743 -27.65 -11.50 28.97
C TRP A 743 -28.77 -11.19 29.97
N SER A 744 -28.50 -11.40 31.26
CA SER A 744 -29.42 -11.12 32.38
C SER A 744 -28.84 -10.02 33.29
N ALA A 745 -29.69 -9.14 33.80
CA ALA A 745 -29.24 -8.10 34.73
C ALA A 745 -28.84 -8.71 36.08
N TYR A 746 -27.62 -8.42 36.55
CA TYR A 746 -27.10 -8.86 37.85
C TYR A 746 -27.40 -7.83 38.95
N GLY A 747 -27.22 -6.53 38.68
CA GLY A 747 -27.59 -5.44 39.60
C GLY A 747 -26.60 -4.27 39.63
N CYS A 748 -26.86 -3.27 40.47
CA CYS A 748 -25.94 -2.16 40.75
C CYS A 748 -24.90 -2.61 41.79
N VAL A 749 -23.61 -2.49 41.49
CA VAL A 749 -22.52 -2.98 42.35
C VAL A 749 -21.49 -1.86 42.53
N ALA A 750 -20.93 -1.72 43.74
CA ALA A 750 -19.85 -0.76 43.99
C ALA A 750 -18.50 -1.28 43.50
N GLU A 751 -17.65 -0.35 43.06
CA GLU A 751 -16.25 -0.60 42.73
C GLU A 751 -15.41 -0.99 43.97
N GLY A 752 -14.20 -1.50 43.75
CA GLY A 752 -13.31 -1.99 44.80
C GLY A 752 -12.74 -0.88 45.69
N THR A 753 -12.39 -1.20 46.93
CA THR A 753 -11.85 -0.23 47.91
C THR A 753 -10.33 -0.28 48.08
N THR A 754 -9.66 -1.29 47.51
CA THR A 754 -8.20 -1.50 47.61
C THR A 754 -7.59 -1.77 46.23
N GLY A 755 -6.25 -1.70 46.09
CA GLY A 755 -5.58 -1.94 44.80
C GLY A 755 -5.96 -0.94 43.70
N THR A 756 -6.16 -1.41 42.46
CA THR A 756 -6.64 -0.59 41.32
C THR A 756 -8.10 -0.16 41.45
N ARG A 757 -8.78 -0.57 42.54
CA ARG A 757 -10.15 -0.19 42.91
C ARG A 757 -11.22 -0.60 41.89
N ARG A 758 -10.99 -1.64 41.08
CA ARG A 758 -11.95 -2.17 40.08
C ARG A 758 -12.59 -3.50 40.52
N ALA A 759 -13.92 -3.59 40.43
CA ALA A 759 -14.74 -4.77 40.68
C ALA A 759 -14.65 -5.78 39.52
N LEU A 760 -14.61 -5.29 38.27
CA LEU A 760 -14.36 -6.08 37.05
C LEU A 760 -12.98 -5.72 36.48
N THR A 761 -12.07 -6.69 36.43
CA THR A 761 -10.64 -6.47 36.13
C THR A 761 -10.20 -7.02 34.77
N GLY A 762 -11.13 -7.45 33.92
CA GLY A 762 -10.86 -7.90 32.56
C GLY A 762 -10.69 -6.73 31.58
N ALA A 763 -11.12 -6.91 30.33
CA ALA A 763 -11.03 -5.85 29.33
C ALA A 763 -11.88 -4.64 29.72
N SER A 764 -11.37 -3.42 29.49
CA SER A 764 -12.12 -2.19 29.69
C SER A 764 -12.12 -1.34 28.42
N PHE A 765 -13.24 -0.66 28.20
CA PHE A 765 -13.50 0.12 27.00
C PHE A 765 -14.24 1.39 27.40
N THR A 766 -13.90 2.51 26.75
CA THR A 766 -14.63 3.77 26.93
C THR A 766 -15.11 4.24 25.57
N GLN A 767 -16.43 4.36 25.40
CA GLN A 767 -17.05 4.76 24.15
C GLN A 767 -18.16 5.78 24.42
N SER A 768 -18.23 6.83 23.61
CA SER A 768 -19.24 7.87 23.78
C SER A 768 -20.66 7.44 23.40
N ASN A 769 -20.80 6.27 22.76
CA ASN A 769 -22.08 5.62 22.50
C ASN A 769 -22.29 4.37 23.37
N MET A 770 -21.65 4.27 24.54
CA MET A 770 -21.80 3.10 25.40
C MET A 770 -23.25 2.89 25.82
N THR A 771 -23.72 1.65 25.72
CA THR A 771 -25.01 1.18 26.24
C THR A 771 -24.81 -0.19 26.88
N PRO A 772 -25.76 -0.70 27.69
CA PRO A 772 -25.65 -2.04 28.25
C PRO A 772 -25.49 -3.10 27.16
N THR A 773 -26.22 -2.98 26.06
CA THR A 773 -26.16 -3.93 24.94
C THR A 773 -24.83 -3.88 24.19
N ILE A 774 -24.25 -2.68 24.02
CA ILE A 774 -22.92 -2.53 23.41
C ILE A 774 -21.86 -3.11 24.34
N CYS A 775 -21.91 -2.80 25.64
CA CYS A 775 -20.97 -3.35 26.60
C CYS A 775 -21.07 -4.90 26.69
N GLN A 776 -22.28 -5.45 26.71
CA GLN A 776 -22.53 -6.90 26.62
C GLN A 776 -21.97 -7.52 25.32
N SER A 777 -21.96 -6.77 24.22
CA SER A 777 -21.40 -7.21 22.92
C SER A 777 -19.87 -7.14 22.89
N LEU A 778 -19.28 -6.14 23.53
CA LEU A 778 -17.83 -6.03 23.71
C LEU A 778 -17.30 -7.09 24.69
N CYS A 779 -18.10 -7.41 25.70
CA CYS A 779 -17.78 -8.40 26.71
C CYS A 779 -18.25 -9.82 26.34
N LEU A 780 -18.43 -10.15 25.05
CA LEU A 780 -18.88 -11.48 24.64
C LEU A 780 -17.94 -12.62 25.06
N GLY A 781 -16.67 -12.35 25.33
CA GLY A 781 -15.72 -13.32 25.91
C GLY A 781 -15.73 -13.43 27.45
N TYR A 782 -16.61 -12.69 28.14
CA TYR A 782 -16.62 -12.55 29.59
C TYR A 782 -18.01 -12.90 30.19
N THR A 783 -18.03 -13.28 31.47
CA THR A 783 -19.22 -13.74 32.22
C THR A 783 -20.02 -12.55 32.77
N TYR A 784 -19.34 -11.44 33.03
CA TYR A 784 -19.91 -10.18 33.48
C TYR A 784 -19.50 -9.03 32.55
N ALA A 785 -20.46 -8.17 32.27
CA ALA A 785 -20.30 -6.88 31.60
C ALA A 785 -20.85 -5.80 32.53
N GLY A 786 -20.03 -4.86 32.96
CA GLY A 786 -20.40 -3.76 33.83
C GLY A 786 -20.27 -2.45 33.09
N VAL A 787 -21.34 -1.66 33.05
CA VAL A 787 -21.30 -0.30 32.52
C VAL A 787 -21.20 0.70 33.66
N GLU A 788 -20.32 1.68 33.53
CA GLU A 788 -20.04 2.69 34.55
C GLU A 788 -19.91 4.09 33.93
N TYR A 789 -20.29 5.09 34.72
CA TYR A 789 -20.15 6.50 34.41
C TYR A 789 -20.65 6.93 33.01
N GLY A 790 -21.70 6.28 32.53
CA GLY A 790 -22.35 6.59 31.26
C GLY A 790 -21.63 6.09 30.00
N GLN A 791 -20.30 6.01 30.01
CA GLN A 791 -19.48 5.81 28.80
C GLN A 791 -18.50 4.64 28.90
N GLU A 792 -18.35 4.09 30.10
CA GLU A 792 -17.32 3.10 30.39
C GLU A 792 -17.95 1.71 30.44
N CYS A 793 -17.23 0.73 29.92
CA CYS A 793 -17.57 -0.67 29.93
C CYS A 793 -16.40 -1.46 30.47
N TYR A 794 -16.68 -2.28 31.46
CA TYR A 794 -15.73 -3.11 32.15
C TYR A 794 -16.21 -4.55 32.03
N CYS A 795 -15.36 -5.41 31.47
CA CYS A 795 -15.60 -6.83 31.35
C CYS A 795 -14.88 -7.55 32.47
N GLY A 796 -15.44 -8.65 32.93
CA GLY A 796 -14.76 -9.51 33.87
C GLY A 796 -15.55 -10.77 34.13
N ASN A 797 -14.99 -11.62 34.97
CA ASN A 797 -15.58 -12.93 35.22
C ASN A 797 -15.69 -13.25 36.73
N SER A 798 -15.26 -12.31 37.57
CA SER A 798 -15.50 -12.30 39.02
C SER A 798 -15.83 -10.87 39.41
N LEU A 799 -16.76 -10.69 40.37
CA LEU A 799 -17.23 -9.40 40.88
C LEU A 799 -16.70 -9.08 42.29
N THR A 800 -15.90 -9.96 42.88
CA THR A 800 -15.41 -9.84 44.27
C THR A 800 -13.92 -9.51 44.34
N ASN A 801 -13.45 -8.60 43.48
CA ASN A 801 -12.03 -8.25 43.36
C ASN A 801 -11.70 -6.92 44.06
N ASN A 802 -10.44 -6.74 44.48
CA ASN A 802 -9.92 -5.44 44.94
C ASN A 802 -10.74 -4.79 46.09
N GLY A 803 -11.29 -5.60 46.99
CA GLY A 803 -12.13 -5.13 48.09
C GLY A 803 -13.59 -4.83 47.71
N ALA A 804 -14.02 -5.11 46.48
CA ALA A 804 -15.43 -5.21 46.12
C ALA A 804 -15.99 -6.56 46.62
N THR A 805 -17.20 -6.57 47.18
CA THR A 805 -17.83 -7.79 47.70
C THR A 805 -18.77 -8.47 46.70
N GLY A 806 -18.97 -7.87 45.51
CA GLY A 806 -19.95 -8.31 44.51
C GLY A 806 -21.41 -8.21 44.96
N SER A 807 -21.67 -7.61 46.12
CA SER A 807 -23.00 -7.42 46.69
C SER A 807 -23.78 -6.35 45.92
N VAL A 808 -25.05 -6.62 45.62
CA VAL A 808 -25.93 -5.65 44.96
C VAL A 808 -26.31 -4.56 45.96
N ILE A 809 -26.07 -3.31 45.57
CA ILE A 809 -26.40 -2.10 46.34
C ILE A 809 -27.57 -1.35 45.68
N SER A 810 -28.05 -0.29 46.33
CA SER A 810 -29.18 0.51 45.83
C SER A 810 -28.94 0.99 44.40
N THR A 811 -29.92 0.77 43.52
CA THR A 811 -29.87 1.19 42.11
C THR A 811 -29.76 2.70 41.94
N SER A 812 -30.15 3.49 42.95
CA SER A 812 -30.00 4.96 42.95
C SER A 812 -28.56 5.43 42.75
N ASN A 813 -27.57 4.59 43.09
CA ASN A 813 -26.16 4.90 42.89
C ASN A 813 -25.71 4.66 41.44
N CYS A 814 -26.44 3.83 40.69
CA CYS A 814 -26.16 3.48 39.31
C CYS A 814 -27.18 4.10 38.33
N GLN A 815 -27.47 5.40 38.47
CA GLN A 815 -28.47 6.11 37.66
C GLN A 815 -27.87 7.07 36.65
N THR A 816 -26.57 6.99 36.38
CA THR A 816 -25.95 7.77 35.31
C THR A 816 -26.46 7.25 33.96
N PRO A 817 -27.13 8.09 33.16
CA PRO A 817 -27.63 7.66 31.86
C PRO A 817 -26.49 7.23 30.94
N CYS A 818 -26.72 6.18 30.15
CA CYS A 818 -25.77 5.73 29.15
C CYS A 818 -25.61 6.77 28.05
N ALA A 819 -24.37 7.04 27.63
CA ALA A 819 -24.10 8.06 26.62
C ALA A 819 -24.56 7.65 25.21
N GLY A 820 -24.66 6.35 24.93
CA GLY A 820 -25.25 5.83 23.69
C GLY A 820 -26.76 5.67 23.69
N ASP A 821 -27.40 5.71 24.86
CA ASP A 821 -28.86 5.62 25.01
C ASP A 821 -29.26 6.13 26.39
N SER A 822 -29.67 7.40 26.47
CA SER A 822 -30.02 8.05 27.73
C SER A 822 -31.28 7.48 28.39
N SER A 823 -32.01 6.57 27.73
CA SER A 823 -33.12 5.81 28.32
C SER A 823 -32.66 4.60 29.15
N LYS A 824 -31.37 4.24 29.08
CA LYS A 824 -30.74 3.16 29.86
C LYS A 824 -29.75 3.75 30.88
N MET A 825 -29.46 2.97 31.92
CA MET A 825 -28.56 3.37 33.00
C MET A 825 -27.23 2.62 32.90
N CYS A 826 -26.13 3.34 33.04
CA CYS A 826 -24.76 2.88 32.90
C CYS A 826 -23.92 3.27 34.11
N GLY A 827 -24.31 2.77 35.29
CA GLY A 827 -23.58 2.93 36.54
C GLY A 827 -23.66 4.34 37.12
N GLY A 828 -22.61 4.77 37.81
CA GLY A 828 -22.46 6.02 38.53
C GLY A 828 -21.01 6.21 38.98
N GLY A 829 -20.69 7.27 39.72
CA GLY A 829 -19.31 7.48 40.18
C GLY A 829 -18.88 6.38 41.16
N TRP A 830 -18.03 5.44 40.71
CA TRP A 830 -17.53 4.28 41.46
C TRP A 830 -18.57 3.17 41.71
N THR A 831 -19.62 3.09 40.89
CA THR A 831 -20.63 2.01 40.98
C THR A 831 -21.13 1.66 39.58
N MET A 832 -21.36 0.40 39.26
CA MET A 832 -21.66 -0.07 37.91
C MET A 832 -22.96 -0.87 37.83
N ASN A 833 -23.72 -0.72 36.73
CA ASN A 833 -24.80 -1.67 36.42
C ASN A 833 -24.18 -2.89 35.74
N VAL A 834 -24.28 -4.05 36.39
CA VAL A 834 -23.67 -5.30 35.93
C VAL A 834 -24.71 -6.20 35.29
N TYR A 835 -24.30 -6.82 34.19
CA TYR A 835 -25.02 -7.83 33.44
C TYR A 835 -24.20 -9.10 33.43
N THR A 836 -24.86 -10.23 33.62
CA THR A 836 -24.25 -11.54 33.61
C THR A 836 -24.94 -12.44 32.60
N LYS A 837 -24.18 -13.35 32.02
CA LYS A 837 -24.72 -14.44 31.21
C LYS A 837 -24.17 -15.76 31.75
N PRO A 838 -24.86 -16.89 31.50
CA PRO A 838 -24.26 -18.20 31.73
C PRO A 838 -22.93 -18.27 30.96
N ALA A 839 -21.88 -18.82 31.56
CA ALA A 839 -20.59 -18.99 30.88
C ALA A 839 -20.82 -19.66 29.50
N ALA A 840 -20.46 -18.94 28.43
CA ALA A 840 -20.89 -19.29 27.07
C ALA A 840 -20.05 -20.43 26.47
N SER A 841 -20.72 -21.46 25.95
CA SER A 841 -20.16 -22.56 25.16
C SER A 841 -19.81 -22.11 23.72
N ILE A 842 -18.63 -22.49 23.22
CA ILE A 842 -18.15 -22.17 21.87
C ILE A 842 -18.85 -23.07 20.83
N SER A 843 -19.55 -22.47 19.87
CA SER A 843 -20.28 -23.18 18.81
C SER A 843 -19.38 -24.21 18.08
N GLY A 844 -19.76 -25.49 18.14
CA GLY A 844 -19.08 -26.58 17.45
C GLY A 844 -17.82 -27.13 18.15
N TRP A 845 -17.56 -26.72 19.41
CA TRP A 845 -16.49 -27.28 20.24
C TRP A 845 -16.98 -27.53 21.67
N THR A 846 -16.56 -28.64 22.27
CA THR A 846 -16.98 -29.05 23.62
C THR A 846 -15.74 -29.31 24.47
N SER A 847 -15.74 -28.82 25.71
CA SER A 847 -14.68 -29.16 26.66
C SER A 847 -14.73 -30.66 26.98
N ALA A 848 -13.60 -31.33 26.89
CA ALA A 848 -13.42 -32.74 27.20
C ALA A 848 -12.80 -32.97 28.59
N GLY A 849 -12.51 -31.90 29.33
CA GLY A 849 -11.97 -31.93 30.69
C GLY A 849 -10.44 -31.81 30.76
N CYS A 850 -9.91 -32.06 31.96
CA CYS A 850 -8.48 -31.94 32.26
C CYS A 850 -7.75 -33.25 32.02
N TYR A 851 -6.56 -33.17 31.43
CA TYR A 851 -5.71 -34.31 31.14
C TYR A 851 -4.27 -34.06 31.58
N VAL A 852 -3.59 -35.12 31.98
CA VAL A 852 -2.15 -35.11 32.22
C VAL A 852 -1.44 -34.86 30.91
N ASP A 853 -0.56 -33.86 30.88
CA ASP A 853 0.41 -33.69 29.82
C ASP A 853 1.81 -34.09 30.31
N SER A 854 2.74 -34.34 29.39
CA SER A 854 4.12 -34.70 29.73
C SER A 854 5.08 -34.19 28.67
N SER A 855 6.38 -34.39 28.88
CA SER A 855 7.42 -34.03 27.92
C SER A 855 7.20 -34.64 26.52
N SER A 856 6.43 -35.73 26.42
CA SER A 856 6.07 -36.36 25.15
C SER A 856 4.86 -35.72 24.44
N ARG A 857 4.19 -34.76 25.08
CA ARG A 857 3.03 -33.97 24.62
C ARG A 857 1.82 -34.77 24.15
N MET A 858 0.68 -34.52 24.80
CA MET A 858 -0.61 -35.14 24.52
C MET A 858 -1.15 -34.76 23.12
N LEU A 859 -0.97 -33.51 22.69
CA LEU A 859 -1.36 -32.99 21.37
C LEU A 859 -0.11 -32.57 20.59
N ARG A 860 0.13 -33.19 19.42
CA ARG A 860 1.38 -33.06 18.64
C ARG A 860 1.22 -32.37 17.27
N GLY A 861 0.07 -31.76 17.00
CA GLY A 861 -0.24 -31.17 15.69
C GLY A 861 0.52 -29.88 15.39
N THR A 862 0.76 -29.05 16.40
CA THR A 862 1.71 -27.93 16.39
C THR A 862 2.14 -27.61 17.82
N SER A 863 3.41 -27.30 18.05
CA SER A 863 3.98 -27.15 19.40
C SER A 863 4.01 -25.69 19.88
N ASN A 864 3.27 -25.43 20.95
CA ASN A 864 3.34 -24.31 21.87
C ASN A 864 3.24 -22.89 21.26
N LEU A 865 2.01 -22.49 20.95
CA LEU A 865 1.71 -21.09 20.68
C LEU A 865 1.61 -20.36 22.03
N SER A 866 2.76 -19.99 22.59
CA SER A 866 2.84 -19.17 23.80
C SER A 866 2.40 -17.74 23.47
N GLN A 867 1.30 -17.28 24.06
CA GLN A 867 0.70 -15.97 23.77
C GLN A 867 0.49 -15.20 25.08
N ALA A 868 1.04 -13.98 25.17
CA ALA A 868 0.98 -13.15 26.37
C ALA A 868 -0.46 -12.79 26.81
N GLY A 869 -1.45 -12.90 25.91
CA GLY A 869 -2.87 -12.69 26.16
C GLY A 869 -3.74 -13.88 25.78
N LEU A 870 -3.29 -15.12 25.99
CA LEU A 870 -4.03 -16.33 25.59
C LEU A 870 -5.42 -16.43 26.27
N THR A 871 -6.45 -16.81 25.51
CA THR A 871 -7.77 -17.27 26.01
C THR A 871 -8.09 -18.67 25.45
N THR A 872 -9.06 -19.38 26.03
CA THR A 872 -9.48 -20.70 25.53
C THR A 872 -10.07 -20.62 24.12
N GLU A 873 -10.81 -19.54 23.80
CA GLU A 873 -11.38 -19.28 22.47
C GLU A 873 -10.28 -18.99 21.46
N MET A 874 -9.26 -18.23 21.86
CA MET A 874 -8.11 -17.95 21.01
C MET A 874 -7.42 -19.26 20.62
N CYS A 875 -7.19 -20.14 21.59
CA CYS A 875 -6.58 -21.45 21.31
C CYS A 875 -7.46 -22.33 20.40
N ILE A 876 -8.76 -22.40 20.68
CA ILE A 876 -9.71 -23.18 19.87
C ILE A 876 -9.81 -22.65 18.44
N ASN A 877 -9.87 -21.33 18.25
CA ASN A 877 -9.95 -20.72 16.92
C ASN A 877 -8.68 -20.96 16.11
N ILE A 878 -7.51 -20.82 16.75
CA ILE A 878 -6.22 -21.10 16.13
C ILE A 878 -6.13 -22.57 15.70
N CYS A 879 -6.50 -23.50 16.58
CA CYS A 879 -6.49 -24.93 16.25
C CYS A 879 -7.52 -25.29 15.17
N ALA A 880 -8.71 -24.68 15.20
CA ALA A 880 -9.74 -24.87 14.18
C ALA A 880 -9.30 -24.38 12.79
N GLN A 881 -8.63 -23.22 12.72
CA GLN A 881 -8.09 -22.66 11.49
C GLN A 881 -6.91 -23.49 10.95
N GLY A 882 -6.11 -24.08 11.85
CA GLY A 882 -5.08 -25.05 11.50
C GLY A 882 -5.61 -26.43 11.05
N GLY A 883 -6.93 -26.61 10.95
CA GLY A 883 -7.55 -27.87 10.52
C GLY A 883 -7.56 -28.96 11.59
N PHE A 884 -7.21 -28.65 12.84
CA PHE A 884 -7.18 -29.60 13.95
C PHE A 884 -8.57 -29.79 14.54
N THR A 885 -8.81 -30.99 15.10
CA THR A 885 -10.09 -31.34 15.76
C THR A 885 -10.02 -31.26 17.28
N MET A 886 -8.85 -30.95 17.84
CA MET A 886 -8.61 -30.82 19.26
C MET A 886 -7.75 -29.58 19.55
N ALA A 887 -8.09 -28.89 20.64
CA ALA A 887 -7.36 -27.74 21.15
C ALA A 887 -7.13 -27.92 22.66
N GLY A 888 -5.95 -27.59 23.14
CA GLY A 888 -5.56 -27.78 24.53
C GLY A 888 -4.83 -26.55 25.05
N THR A 889 -5.28 -26.01 26.17
CA THR A 889 -4.60 -24.89 26.85
C THR A 889 -3.85 -25.37 28.08
N GLU A 890 -2.64 -24.85 28.30
CA GLU A 890 -1.76 -25.18 29.43
C GLU A 890 -1.11 -23.93 30.03
N ASP A 891 -0.86 -23.98 31.33
CA ASP A 891 -0.11 -23.00 32.14
C ASP A 891 -0.43 -21.52 31.88
N GLY A 892 -1.69 -21.19 31.62
CA GLY A 892 -2.17 -19.82 31.48
C GLY A 892 -1.88 -19.16 30.12
N ASN A 893 -0.79 -19.51 29.45
CA ASN A 893 -0.38 -18.84 28.20
C ASN A 893 -0.03 -19.77 27.03
N GLN A 894 -0.14 -21.09 27.20
CA GLN A 894 0.26 -22.07 26.18
C GLN A 894 -0.95 -22.70 25.51
N CYS A 895 -0.88 -22.79 24.18
CA CYS A 895 -1.89 -23.43 23.35
C CYS A 895 -1.28 -24.56 22.51
N PHE A 896 -1.97 -25.70 22.49
CA PHE A 896 -1.59 -26.93 21.81
C PHE A 896 -2.73 -27.40 20.91
N CYS A 897 -2.40 -27.78 19.68
CA CYS A 897 -3.37 -28.30 18.71
C CYS A 897 -3.08 -29.74 18.36
N GLY A 898 -4.10 -30.52 18.06
CA GLY A 898 -3.95 -31.89 17.59
C GLY A 898 -5.24 -32.46 17.03
N SER A 899 -5.15 -33.63 16.40
CA SER A 899 -6.33 -34.36 15.93
C SER A 899 -6.46 -35.75 16.55
N GLN A 900 -5.55 -36.09 17.47
CA GLN A 900 -5.53 -37.34 18.25
C GLN A 900 -4.85 -37.10 19.60
N ILE A 901 -5.22 -37.91 20.60
CA ILE A 901 -4.63 -37.90 21.94
C ILE A 901 -3.54 -38.97 22.01
N TYR A 902 -2.31 -38.58 22.32
CA TYR A 902 -1.21 -39.50 22.62
C TYR A 902 -1.17 -39.84 24.11
N LYS A 903 -0.80 -41.09 24.46
CA LYS A 903 -0.83 -41.62 25.84
C LYS A 903 0.53 -42.09 26.38
N ASP A 904 1.60 -41.77 25.67
CA ASP A 904 2.96 -42.13 26.05
C ASP A 904 3.55 -41.15 27.07
N GLY A 905 4.52 -41.63 27.86
CA GLY A 905 5.18 -40.83 28.89
C GLY A 905 4.24 -40.29 29.97
N GLY A 906 3.10 -40.94 30.22
CA GLY A 906 2.10 -40.52 31.21
C GLY A 906 1.11 -39.44 30.76
N SER A 907 1.19 -38.98 29.50
CA SER A 907 0.24 -38.01 28.91
C SER A 907 -1.11 -38.66 28.55
N GLY A 908 -2.15 -37.87 28.26
CA GLY A 908 -3.41 -38.36 27.70
C GLY A 908 -4.34 -39.10 28.66
N VAL A 909 -4.05 -39.06 29.96
CA VAL A 909 -4.89 -39.60 31.04
C VAL A 909 -5.75 -38.47 31.60
N SER A 910 -7.08 -38.67 31.67
CA SER A 910 -7.97 -37.69 32.32
C SER A 910 -7.64 -37.62 33.81
N THR A 911 -7.58 -36.41 34.35
CA THR A 911 -7.32 -36.15 35.76
C THR A 911 -8.41 -35.24 36.33
N ALA A 912 -8.37 -35.02 37.64
CA ALA A 912 -9.31 -34.13 38.32
C ALA A 912 -9.28 -32.74 37.68
N SER A 913 -10.46 -32.17 37.44
CA SER A 913 -10.58 -30.84 36.80
C SER A 913 -9.81 -29.74 37.54
N GLY A 914 -9.65 -29.85 38.87
CA GLY A 914 -8.88 -28.91 39.68
C GLY A 914 -7.37 -28.88 39.41
N GLU A 915 -6.81 -29.87 38.72
CA GLU A 915 -5.41 -29.86 38.30
C GLU A 915 -5.18 -28.97 37.06
N CYS A 916 -6.23 -28.73 36.29
CA CYS A 916 -6.28 -27.63 35.34
C CYS A 916 -6.91 -26.45 36.07
N SER A 917 -6.10 -25.65 36.75
CA SER A 917 -6.59 -24.49 37.50
C SER A 917 -5.82 -23.20 37.21
N SER A 918 -4.81 -23.25 36.32
CA SER A 918 -4.10 -22.07 35.87
C SER A 918 -5.06 -21.14 35.11
N PRO A 919 -5.21 -19.88 35.56
CA PRO A 919 -6.02 -18.91 34.86
C PRO A 919 -5.37 -18.53 33.52
N CYS A 920 -6.16 -18.33 32.47
CA CYS A 920 -5.62 -17.85 31.20
C CYS A 920 -5.08 -16.41 31.31
N ASN A 921 -3.96 -16.09 30.67
CA ASN A 921 -3.32 -14.78 30.73
C ASN A 921 -4.15 -13.66 30.08
N GLY A 922 -4.89 -13.97 29.01
CA GLY A 922 -5.84 -13.05 28.37
C GLY A 922 -7.23 -13.06 29.01
N ASN A 923 -7.53 -14.04 29.85
CA ASN A 923 -8.82 -14.19 30.53
C ASN A 923 -8.70 -15.02 31.82
N SER A 924 -8.49 -14.36 32.96
CA SER A 924 -8.17 -15.03 34.23
C SER A 924 -9.28 -15.87 34.86
N ALA A 925 -10.46 -15.95 34.25
CA ALA A 925 -11.52 -16.84 34.70
C ALA A 925 -11.87 -17.96 33.74
N GLN A 926 -11.13 -18.06 32.66
CA GLN A 926 -10.99 -19.31 31.97
C GLN A 926 -9.85 -20.09 32.59
N THR A 927 -10.00 -21.40 32.53
CA THR A 927 -8.94 -22.31 32.91
C THR A 927 -8.10 -22.64 31.68
N CYS A 928 -6.85 -22.19 31.66
CA CYS A 928 -5.87 -22.57 30.65
C CYS A 928 -4.94 -23.65 31.20
N GLY A 929 -5.52 -24.79 31.54
CA GLY A 929 -4.78 -25.95 32.03
C GLY A 929 -4.10 -25.72 33.37
N GLY A 930 -2.91 -26.27 33.55
CA GLY A 930 -2.02 -26.19 34.71
C GLY A 930 -0.63 -26.67 34.31
N GLY A 931 0.38 -26.56 35.18
CA GLY A 931 1.72 -27.07 34.85
C GLY A 931 1.68 -28.56 34.49
N TRP A 932 1.96 -28.91 33.22
CA TRP A 932 1.79 -30.27 32.67
C TRP A 932 0.37 -30.82 32.77
N ARG A 933 -0.63 -29.93 32.64
CA ARG A 933 -2.06 -30.26 32.66
C ARG A 933 -2.78 -29.52 31.55
N ILE A 934 -3.29 -30.24 30.56
CA ILE A 934 -4.01 -29.65 29.44
C ILE A 934 -5.50 -29.64 29.73
N ASN A 935 -6.13 -28.46 29.63
CA ASN A 935 -7.57 -28.34 29.54
C ASN A 935 -7.99 -28.50 28.06
N LEU A 936 -8.68 -29.61 27.75
CA LEU A 936 -8.90 -30.09 26.39
C LEU A 936 -10.28 -29.68 25.85
N TYR A 937 -10.32 -29.34 24.56
CA TYR A 937 -11.51 -29.03 23.79
C TYR A 937 -11.54 -29.85 22.50
N LEU A 938 -12.70 -30.39 22.16
CA LEU A 938 -12.91 -31.24 20.99
C LEU A 938 -13.92 -30.58 20.06
N LYS A 939 -13.64 -30.61 18.76
CA LYS A 939 -14.57 -30.17 17.72
C LYS A 939 -15.74 -31.15 17.66
N SER A 940 -16.96 -30.67 17.82
CA SER A 940 -18.17 -31.48 17.68
C SER A 940 -18.23 -32.06 16.27
N SER A 941 -18.17 -33.39 16.14
CA SER A 941 -18.41 -34.05 14.86
C SER A 941 -19.87 -33.85 14.47
N SER A 942 -20.13 -33.49 13.20
CA SER A 942 -21.48 -33.65 12.65
C SER A 942 -21.91 -35.11 12.85
N PRO A 943 -23.13 -35.39 13.32
CA PRO A 943 -23.67 -36.74 13.18
C PRO A 943 -23.69 -37.08 11.68
N VAL A 944 -23.28 -38.30 11.37
CA VAL A 944 -23.26 -38.90 10.03
C VAL A 944 -24.62 -38.76 9.35
#